data_AF-A0AAW6F3Z7-F1
#
_entry.id   AF-A0AAW6F3Z7-F1
#
_cell.length_a   1.000
_cell.length_b   1.000
_cell.length_c   1.000
_cell.angle_alpha   90.00
_cell.angle_beta   90.00
_cell.angle_gamma   90.00
#
_symmetry.space_group_name_H-M   'P 1'
#
loop_
_entity.id
_entity.type
_entity.pdbx_description
1 polymer ?
#
loop_
_entity_poly.entity_id
_entity_poly.type
_entity_poly.pdbx_seq_one_letter_code
_entity_poly.pdbx_strand_id
1 'polypeptide(L)'
;MNKKFSTLLAGAALLGAVTANAGGPVKTVAADGLYQLAVDVTGATTGTDKVLTMDKDGKLLPLTYNQIAANPDTLAYSLWCVEVTAEGYGKAPVYNFTNKATGQRLDVAYAGTALNGAAKPASGATYAATGAVVGGEMQDWAFSATYKDAMNPATLYSYFHADSVVGLKLNTSNVFVLGKATATTAQADAQTGSVFTKFTLVEPDSIVMNANAVNTIFGTQTADKGVKLTFVDDKNNTTLKNYFTDDAKFFAVDAEDNGTVDPSWLRIITGKKADSTFVYVDTAYVNENGARFLGFNTKQLTYAKLNAAGTTKHTVADTLGTALKDQSKFRFVYFPAKDSLVIQVKQVTYTKDGKNGKFGAAIAANTAEIIKLKADGTFDSTNSVNATNADVDQYGKANYVTVQDLVKADQIRIATIYFKKEVEIALNYKGCGTYTTTKTSIADGVYLIKSAKTGKYLSVPIHNDTTWVNNVEQTNTAEWVTLDLQDANHMPAYQWVVLKVNATDKNNVSPINAWNREYSPAVTYSGIQLNKNVGAKYYYASNFAGDSLEFVPVDKKYYSDKYLGYKNLSEEELMINKYTFNYWHPYATDKYIAVVKDSTMTVKDGMTAFKIQTKGKEHAYGYNPSAINGDKGRIPGLAQLVRKMYQISYDGAIFGNYDEAKENKYTVSKLNASSDSVYFKENNCIELAEGAGYNHYYAILEASTNGIIRNYKAGVSDYDANASLKAQTLKETRTSAFYIAPDQTPLYRQFDNKLVGENADNSTDSLYFVESIRQEYLMDEWNPNLTTETVDYAGIWNKDKANGKLAFRIDTAWLTRGAGKVKPQYLVSAYRELIEGEKI
;
A
#
# COMPACT_ATOMS: atom_id res chain seq x y z
N MET A 1 -47.31 -59.17 -3.23
CA MET A 1 -46.28 -58.72 -4.19
C MET A 1 -46.38 -57.22 -4.34
N ASN A 2 -45.45 -56.48 -3.72
CA ASN A 2 -45.27 -55.03 -3.92
C ASN A 2 -43.77 -54.80 -4.13
N LYS A 3 -43.37 -54.59 -5.39
CA LYS A 3 -41.98 -54.23 -5.74
C LYS A 3 -41.80 -52.74 -5.48
N LYS A 4 -41.04 -52.39 -4.45
CA LYS A 4 -40.55 -51.02 -4.23
C LYS A 4 -39.29 -50.80 -5.08
N PHE A 5 -39.41 -49.91 -6.05
CA PHE A 5 -38.29 -49.14 -6.60
C PHE A 5 -37.74 -48.22 -5.51
N SER A 6 -36.41 -48.12 -5.37
CA SER A 6 -35.69 -46.87 -5.06
C SER A 6 -34.20 -47.14 -4.80
N THR A 7 -33.34 -46.27 -5.35
CA THR A 7 -31.99 -45.92 -4.86
C THR A 7 -30.91 -47.01 -4.83
N LEU A 8 -30.42 -47.46 -5.99
CA LEU A 8 -29.10 -48.11 -6.07
C LEU A 8 -28.34 -47.89 -7.39
N LEU A 9 -28.50 -46.73 -8.04
CA LEU A 9 -27.86 -46.45 -9.34
C LEU A 9 -27.14 -45.09 -9.45
N ALA A 10 -26.77 -44.46 -8.33
CA ALA A 10 -26.03 -43.18 -8.36
C ALA A 10 -24.49 -43.35 -8.26
N GLY A 11 -23.99 -44.48 -7.76
CA GLY A 11 -22.55 -44.67 -7.49
C GLY A 11 -21.68 -45.04 -8.70
N ALA A 12 -22.26 -45.51 -9.81
CA ALA A 12 -21.49 -46.07 -10.93
C ALA A 12 -21.11 -45.06 -12.04
N ALA A 13 -21.73 -43.87 -12.06
CA ALA A 13 -21.55 -42.89 -13.14
C ALA A 13 -20.40 -41.89 -12.91
N LEU A 14 -19.70 -41.95 -11.76
CA LEU A 14 -18.78 -40.88 -11.33
C LEU A 14 -17.31 -41.04 -11.78
N LEU A 15 -16.96 -42.08 -12.55
CA LEU A 15 -15.55 -42.46 -12.79
C LEU A 15 -15.20 -42.69 -14.27
N GLY A 16 -15.94 -42.07 -15.19
CA GLY A 16 -15.53 -41.99 -16.59
C GLY A 16 -14.35 -41.02 -16.74
N ALA A 17 -13.16 -41.58 -16.97
CA ALA A 17 -11.94 -40.92 -17.47
C ALA A 17 -11.26 -39.87 -16.56
N VAL A 18 -10.18 -40.30 -15.89
CA VAL A 18 -9.07 -39.41 -15.52
C VAL A 18 -8.29 -39.05 -16.79
N THR A 19 -8.78 -38.05 -17.52
CA THR A 19 -8.00 -37.31 -18.52
C THR A 19 -8.36 -35.85 -18.39
N ALA A 20 -7.34 -35.01 -18.17
CA ALA A 20 -7.46 -33.56 -18.19
C ALA A 20 -8.21 -33.12 -19.46
N ASN A 21 -9.43 -32.64 -19.31
CA ASN A 21 -10.15 -31.89 -20.33
C ASN A 21 -11.20 -31.03 -19.63
N ALA A 22 -11.22 -29.74 -19.96
CA ALA A 22 -12.21 -28.79 -19.47
C ALA A 22 -13.62 -29.34 -19.70
N GLY A 23 -14.39 -29.46 -18.61
CA GLY A 23 -15.82 -29.79 -18.71
C GLY A 23 -16.53 -28.82 -19.64
N GLY A 24 -17.60 -29.28 -20.30
CA GLY A 24 -18.46 -28.40 -21.10
C GLY A 24 -19.01 -27.22 -20.28
N PRO A 25 -19.54 -26.17 -20.94
CA PRO A 25 -20.06 -25.01 -20.25
C PRO A 25 -21.10 -25.36 -19.17
N VAL A 26 -21.05 -24.64 -18.04
CA VAL A 26 -22.00 -24.79 -16.94
C VAL A 26 -23.43 -24.58 -17.44
N LYS A 27 -24.35 -25.46 -17.03
CA LYS A 27 -25.77 -25.35 -17.37
C LYS A 27 -26.47 -24.27 -16.55
N THR A 28 -26.23 -24.26 -15.24
CA THR A 28 -26.86 -23.37 -14.27
C THR A 28 -25.90 -23.03 -13.13
N VAL A 29 -25.95 -21.78 -12.66
CA VAL A 29 -25.19 -21.33 -11.49
C VAL A 29 -25.99 -21.61 -10.20
N ALA A 30 -25.41 -22.39 -9.29
CA ALA A 30 -25.94 -22.64 -7.96
C ALA A 30 -25.42 -21.58 -6.97
N ALA A 31 -26.22 -21.24 -5.96
CA ALA A 31 -25.89 -20.19 -4.99
C ALA A 31 -24.62 -20.49 -4.18
N ASP A 32 -24.32 -21.76 -3.93
CA ASP A 32 -23.14 -22.25 -3.21
C ASP A 32 -22.12 -22.94 -4.14
N GLY A 33 -22.28 -22.77 -5.46
CA GLY A 33 -21.44 -23.40 -6.47
C GLY A 33 -20.05 -22.77 -6.57
N LEU A 34 -19.05 -23.61 -6.85
CA LEU A 34 -17.68 -23.21 -7.14
C LEU A 34 -17.35 -23.51 -8.59
N TYR A 35 -16.84 -22.50 -9.29
CA TYR A 35 -16.64 -22.53 -10.74
C TYR A 35 -15.23 -22.09 -11.12
N GLN A 36 -14.81 -22.41 -12.34
CA GLN A 36 -13.60 -21.85 -12.95
C GLN A 36 -13.96 -21.11 -14.24
N LEU A 37 -13.22 -20.05 -14.53
CA LEU A 37 -13.29 -19.33 -15.79
C LEU A 37 -12.18 -19.85 -16.71
N ALA A 38 -12.52 -20.87 -17.52
CA ALA A 38 -11.61 -21.41 -18.53
C ALA A 38 -11.37 -20.37 -19.61
N VAL A 39 -10.11 -20.22 -20.00
CA VAL A 39 -9.63 -19.19 -20.93
C VAL A 39 -9.60 -19.77 -22.34
N ASP A 40 -10.38 -19.20 -23.25
CA ASP A 40 -10.34 -19.54 -24.67
C ASP A 40 -9.49 -18.51 -25.41
N VAL A 41 -8.37 -18.96 -25.99
CA VAL A 41 -7.42 -18.12 -26.73
C VAL A 41 -7.54 -18.43 -28.21
N THR A 42 -8.14 -17.49 -28.95
CA THR A 42 -8.28 -17.58 -30.41
C THR A 42 -6.90 -17.70 -31.08
N GLY A 43 -6.66 -18.81 -31.80
CA GLY A 43 -5.40 -19.05 -32.54
C GLY A 43 -4.30 -19.81 -31.78
N ALA A 44 -4.55 -20.31 -30.57
CA ALA A 44 -3.58 -21.15 -29.85
C ALA A 44 -3.60 -22.59 -30.37
N THR A 45 -2.45 -23.11 -30.84
CA THR A 45 -2.29 -24.50 -31.28
C THR A 45 -2.15 -25.51 -30.12
N THR A 46 -2.08 -25.05 -28.87
CA THR A 46 -1.86 -25.89 -27.66
C THR A 46 -2.51 -25.35 -26.37
N GLY A 47 -3.58 -24.57 -26.44
CA GLY A 47 -3.90 -23.62 -25.35
C GLY A 47 -5.33 -23.54 -24.78
N THR A 48 -6.12 -24.61 -24.73
CA THR A 48 -7.44 -24.62 -24.03
C THR A 48 -7.37 -24.99 -22.54
N ASP A 49 -6.16 -25.10 -21.96
CA ASP A 49 -5.95 -25.71 -20.64
C ASP A 49 -5.82 -24.71 -19.49
N LYS A 50 -6.12 -23.42 -19.71
CA LYS A 50 -5.90 -22.35 -18.73
C LYS A 50 -7.18 -21.89 -18.06
N VAL A 51 -7.07 -21.47 -16.81
CA VAL A 51 -8.15 -20.82 -16.05
C VAL A 51 -7.67 -19.48 -15.49
N LEU A 52 -8.60 -18.54 -15.32
CA LEU A 52 -8.34 -17.29 -14.61
C LEU A 52 -8.15 -17.56 -13.12
N THR A 53 -7.01 -17.16 -12.58
CA THR A 53 -6.69 -17.24 -11.16
C THR A 53 -6.35 -15.85 -10.61
N MET A 54 -6.46 -15.71 -9.30
CA MET A 54 -6.06 -14.51 -8.56
C MET A 54 -4.99 -14.89 -7.56
N ASP A 55 -3.86 -14.18 -7.49
CA ASP A 55 -2.91 -14.42 -6.40
C ASP A 55 -3.32 -13.72 -5.09
N LYS A 56 -2.55 -13.93 -4.01
CA LYS A 56 -2.80 -13.30 -2.71
C LYS A 56 -2.83 -11.76 -2.76
N ASP A 57 -2.14 -11.15 -3.72
CA ASP A 57 -2.05 -9.70 -3.87
C ASP A 57 -3.16 -9.14 -4.77
N GLY A 58 -3.96 -10.00 -5.38
CA GLY A 58 -5.09 -9.63 -6.24
C GLY A 58 -4.73 -9.54 -7.72
N LYS A 59 -3.51 -9.94 -8.10
CA LYS A 59 -3.09 -9.96 -9.50
C LYS A 59 -3.77 -11.11 -10.22
N LEU A 60 -4.27 -10.83 -11.41
CA LEU A 60 -4.91 -11.83 -12.27
C LEU A 60 -3.86 -12.57 -13.10
N LEU A 61 -3.89 -13.90 -13.06
CA LEU A 61 -2.91 -14.76 -13.70
C LEU A 61 -3.61 -15.90 -14.43
N PRO A 62 -3.08 -16.37 -15.58
CA PRO A 62 -3.51 -17.62 -16.17
C PRO A 62 -2.71 -18.79 -15.57
N LEU A 63 -3.38 -19.81 -15.03
CA LEU A 63 -2.74 -21.08 -14.68
C LEU A 63 -3.35 -22.22 -15.48
N THR A 64 -2.54 -23.22 -15.83
CA THR A 64 -3.06 -24.44 -16.45
C THR A 64 -3.64 -25.41 -15.42
N TYR A 65 -4.54 -26.29 -15.86
CA TYR A 65 -5.03 -27.39 -15.02
C TYR A 65 -3.89 -28.24 -14.45
N ASN A 66 -2.85 -28.51 -15.24
CA ASN A 66 -1.67 -29.27 -14.79
C ASN A 66 -0.86 -28.52 -13.73
N GLN A 67 -0.74 -27.20 -13.83
CA GLN A 67 -0.09 -26.39 -12.79
C GLN A 67 -0.88 -26.44 -11.47
N ILE A 68 -2.21 -26.42 -11.55
CA ILE A 68 -3.08 -26.55 -10.38
C ILE A 68 -2.98 -27.95 -9.78
N ALA A 69 -3.01 -29.00 -10.61
CA ALA A 69 -2.88 -30.39 -10.17
C ALA A 69 -1.51 -30.68 -9.53
N ALA A 70 -0.43 -30.09 -10.05
CA ALA A 70 0.91 -30.21 -9.48
C ALA A 70 1.08 -29.47 -8.15
N ASN A 71 0.25 -28.44 -7.89
CA ASN A 71 0.24 -27.72 -6.63
C ASN A 71 -1.20 -27.48 -6.13
N PRO A 72 -1.79 -28.46 -5.43
CA PRO A 72 -3.18 -28.42 -4.99
C PRO A 72 -3.55 -27.22 -4.10
N ASP A 73 -2.58 -26.59 -3.44
CA ASP A 73 -2.78 -25.38 -2.65
C ASP A 73 -3.20 -24.17 -3.50
N THR A 74 -2.99 -24.24 -4.82
CA THR A 74 -3.42 -23.21 -5.77
C THR A 74 -4.87 -23.34 -6.21
N LEU A 75 -5.56 -24.46 -5.90
CA LEU A 75 -6.93 -24.68 -6.36
C LEU A 75 -7.86 -23.55 -5.94
N ALA A 76 -7.85 -23.16 -4.67
CA ALA A 76 -8.72 -22.12 -4.13
C ALA A 76 -8.60 -20.78 -4.90
N TYR A 77 -7.40 -20.45 -5.37
CA TYR A 77 -7.13 -19.23 -6.12
C TYR A 77 -7.70 -19.24 -7.55
N SER A 78 -8.05 -20.43 -8.06
CA SER A 78 -8.73 -20.60 -9.35
C SER A 78 -10.26 -20.66 -9.25
N LEU A 79 -10.80 -20.86 -8.05
CA LEU A 79 -12.23 -21.06 -7.84
C LEU A 79 -12.95 -19.72 -7.64
N TRP A 80 -14.10 -19.58 -8.28
CA TRP A 80 -14.94 -18.39 -8.26
C TRP A 80 -16.38 -18.76 -7.87
N CYS A 81 -16.95 -18.00 -6.95
CA CYS A 81 -18.39 -17.97 -6.71
C CYS A 81 -19.01 -16.94 -7.63
N VAL A 82 -20.16 -17.29 -8.23
CA VAL A 82 -20.79 -16.48 -9.27
C VAL A 82 -22.16 -16.02 -8.79
N GLU A 83 -22.35 -14.71 -8.70
CA GLU A 83 -23.64 -14.07 -8.48
C GLU A 83 -24.18 -13.58 -9.82
N VAL A 84 -25.42 -13.95 -10.16
CA VAL A 84 -26.09 -13.51 -11.40
C VAL A 84 -27.27 -12.64 -11.04
N THR A 85 -27.27 -11.39 -11.48
CA THR A 85 -28.38 -10.44 -11.31
C THR A 85 -29.18 -10.35 -12.59
N ALA A 86 -30.47 -10.69 -12.51
CA ALA A 86 -31.40 -10.59 -13.63
C ALA A 86 -32.09 -9.22 -13.63
N GLU A 87 -31.97 -8.44 -14.70
CA GLU A 87 -32.57 -7.11 -14.79
C GLU A 87 -33.98 -7.08 -15.44
N GLY A 88 -34.62 -8.24 -15.58
CA GLY A 88 -35.92 -8.40 -16.25
C GLY A 88 -35.80 -8.92 -17.70
N TYR A 89 -36.94 -9.06 -18.38
CA TYR A 89 -36.99 -9.62 -19.75
C TYR A 89 -36.38 -8.66 -20.78
N GLY A 90 -35.49 -9.17 -21.64
CA GLY A 90 -34.86 -8.41 -22.72
C GLY A 90 -33.58 -7.63 -22.35
N LYS A 91 -33.18 -7.62 -21.08
CA LYS A 91 -31.91 -7.04 -20.62
C LYS A 91 -30.84 -8.11 -20.39
N ALA A 92 -29.58 -7.76 -20.63
CA ALA A 92 -28.46 -8.67 -20.39
C ALA A 92 -28.27 -8.91 -18.87
N PRO A 93 -28.02 -10.15 -18.44
CA PRO A 93 -27.70 -10.44 -17.05
C PRO A 93 -26.33 -9.89 -16.67
N VAL A 94 -26.19 -9.54 -15.38
CA VAL A 94 -24.95 -9.03 -14.79
C VAL A 94 -24.31 -10.11 -13.93
N TYR A 95 -23.00 -10.31 -14.09
CA TYR A 95 -22.24 -11.33 -13.36
C TYR A 95 -21.24 -10.69 -12.40
N ASN A 96 -21.21 -11.20 -11.19
CA ASN A 96 -20.20 -10.86 -10.19
C ASN A 96 -19.46 -12.12 -9.75
N PHE A 97 -18.12 -12.07 -9.81
CA PHE A 97 -17.24 -13.19 -9.49
C PHE A 97 -16.49 -12.88 -8.21
N THR A 98 -16.58 -13.77 -7.21
CA THR A 98 -15.82 -13.66 -5.96
C THR A 98 -14.83 -14.82 -5.87
N ASN A 99 -13.55 -14.53 -5.66
CA ASN A 99 -12.52 -15.56 -5.59
C ASN A 99 -12.59 -16.31 -4.25
N LYS A 100 -12.53 -17.64 -4.28
CA LYS A 100 -12.63 -18.51 -3.09
C LYS A 100 -11.42 -18.39 -2.16
N ALA A 101 -10.21 -18.13 -2.65
CA ALA A 101 -9.03 -18.01 -1.77
C ALA A 101 -8.95 -16.64 -1.10
N THR A 102 -9.16 -15.56 -1.85
CA THR A 102 -8.92 -14.19 -1.37
C THR A 102 -10.18 -13.53 -0.81
N GLY A 103 -11.37 -14.01 -1.20
CA GLY A 103 -12.65 -13.36 -0.92
C GLY A 103 -12.89 -12.06 -1.67
N GLN A 104 -11.99 -11.68 -2.58
CA GLN A 104 -12.12 -10.45 -3.36
C GLN A 104 -13.05 -10.67 -4.55
N ARG A 105 -13.88 -9.66 -4.85
CA ARG A 105 -14.62 -9.61 -6.11
C ARG A 105 -13.65 -9.36 -7.27
N LEU A 106 -14.01 -9.79 -8.47
CA LEU A 106 -13.29 -9.45 -9.70
C LEU A 106 -13.62 -8.00 -10.07
N ASP A 107 -13.11 -7.04 -9.31
CA ASP A 107 -13.30 -5.60 -9.53
C ASP A 107 -11.98 -4.98 -9.99
N VAL A 108 -11.90 -4.40 -11.19
CA VAL A 108 -10.62 -4.01 -11.80
C VAL A 108 -10.55 -2.53 -12.16
N ALA A 109 -9.37 -1.93 -12.11
CA ALA A 109 -9.18 -0.50 -12.38
C ALA A 109 -8.45 -0.32 -13.70
N TYR A 110 -9.00 0.46 -14.62
CA TYR A 110 -8.31 0.67 -15.91
C TYR A 110 -7.09 1.58 -15.71
N ALA A 111 -5.90 0.96 -15.71
CA ALA A 111 -4.60 1.64 -15.64
C ALA A 111 -4.45 2.62 -14.45
N GLY A 112 -5.18 2.43 -13.36
CA GLY A 112 -5.17 3.34 -12.20
C GLY A 112 -5.69 4.75 -12.50
N THR A 113 -6.49 4.90 -13.56
CA THR A 113 -7.07 6.18 -13.97
C THR A 113 -8.53 6.27 -13.54
N ALA A 114 -8.95 7.43 -13.05
CA ALA A 114 -10.39 7.70 -12.91
C ALA A 114 -11.00 7.77 -14.31
N LEU A 115 -11.89 6.83 -14.65
CA LEU A 115 -12.56 6.78 -15.96
C LEU A 115 -13.65 7.87 -16.14
N ASN A 116 -13.95 8.62 -15.07
CA ASN A 116 -14.84 9.78 -15.11
C ASN A 116 -14.20 10.92 -15.92
N GLY A 117 -14.83 11.29 -17.03
CA GLY A 117 -14.32 12.30 -17.96
C GLY A 117 -13.33 11.77 -19.00
N ALA A 118 -13.09 10.45 -19.04
CA ALA A 118 -12.29 9.83 -20.10
C ALA A 118 -12.97 10.02 -21.46
N ALA A 119 -12.19 10.39 -22.48
CA ALA A 119 -12.70 10.50 -23.85
C ALA A 119 -13.23 9.15 -24.34
N LYS A 120 -14.30 9.20 -25.14
CA LYS A 120 -14.84 8.03 -25.83
C LYS A 120 -13.71 7.31 -26.59
N PRO A 121 -13.59 5.97 -26.47
CA PRO A 121 -12.61 5.22 -27.24
C PRO A 121 -12.80 5.42 -28.75
N ALA A 122 -11.69 5.57 -29.48
CA ALA A 122 -11.70 5.47 -30.93
C ALA A 122 -12.14 4.05 -31.37
N SER A 123 -12.51 3.87 -32.64
CA SER A 123 -12.88 2.56 -33.18
C SER A 123 -11.79 1.51 -32.89
N GLY A 124 -12.16 0.37 -32.30
CA GLY A 124 -11.24 -0.68 -31.86
C GLY A 124 -11.03 -0.70 -30.34
N ALA A 125 -9.91 -1.28 -29.91
CA ALA A 125 -9.55 -1.33 -28.49
C ALA A 125 -8.12 -0.83 -28.23
N THR A 126 -7.94 -0.18 -27.08
CA THR A 126 -6.64 0.24 -26.56
C THR A 126 -6.37 -0.48 -25.25
N TYR A 127 -5.18 -1.06 -25.10
CA TYR A 127 -4.83 -1.87 -23.93
C TYR A 127 -3.89 -1.15 -22.98
N ALA A 128 -4.06 -1.40 -21.69
CA ALA A 128 -3.15 -0.94 -20.65
C ALA A 128 -1.78 -1.67 -20.76
N ALA A 129 -0.70 -0.95 -20.44
CA ALA A 129 0.65 -1.52 -20.40
C ALA A 129 0.89 -2.39 -19.15
N THR A 130 0.09 -2.21 -18.10
CA THR A 130 0.22 -2.91 -16.82
C THR A 130 -0.75 -4.09 -16.73
N GLY A 131 -0.34 -5.11 -15.96
CA GLY A 131 -1.20 -6.25 -15.67
C GLY A 131 -2.41 -5.87 -14.81
N ALA A 132 -3.52 -6.58 -15.01
CA ALA A 132 -4.76 -6.40 -14.26
C ALA A 132 -4.62 -6.88 -12.82
N VAL A 133 -5.08 -6.05 -11.88
CA VAL A 133 -5.11 -6.30 -10.44
C VAL A 133 -6.49 -5.91 -9.93
N VAL A 134 -7.04 -6.70 -8.99
CA VAL A 134 -8.35 -6.41 -8.38
C VAL A 134 -8.30 -5.31 -7.32
N GLY A 135 -9.46 -4.75 -6.95
CA GLY A 135 -9.59 -3.54 -6.12
C GLY A 135 -9.92 -2.27 -6.92
N GLY A 136 -10.56 -2.43 -8.08
CA GLY A 136 -10.91 -1.37 -9.01
C GLY A 136 -12.41 -1.07 -9.14
N GLU A 137 -12.75 -0.14 -10.02
CA GLU A 137 -14.11 0.39 -10.21
C GLU A 137 -14.96 -0.39 -11.20
N MET A 138 -14.32 -1.14 -12.10
CA MET A 138 -14.98 -1.96 -13.09
C MET A 138 -15.44 -3.26 -12.44
N GLN A 139 -16.74 -3.35 -12.26
CA GLN A 139 -17.47 -4.48 -11.66
C GLN A 139 -18.71 -4.74 -12.53
N ASP A 140 -19.61 -5.65 -12.14
CA ASP A 140 -20.88 -5.85 -12.85
C ASP A 140 -20.65 -6.26 -14.31
N TRP A 141 -20.10 -7.46 -14.50
CA TRP A 141 -19.61 -7.93 -15.79
C TRP A 141 -20.75 -8.39 -16.70
N ALA A 142 -20.73 -7.91 -17.94
CA ALA A 142 -21.39 -8.57 -19.06
C ALA A 142 -20.58 -9.82 -19.43
N PHE A 143 -21.28 -10.95 -19.58
CA PHE A 143 -20.69 -12.25 -19.92
C PHE A 143 -21.66 -13.04 -20.80
N SER A 144 -22.30 -14.09 -20.27
CA SER A 144 -23.21 -14.94 -21.03
C SER A 144 -24.63 -14.37 -21.03
N ALA A 145 -25.27 -14.29 -22.20
CA ALA A 145 -26.66 -13.83 -22.30
C ALA A 145 -27.67 -14.82 -21.68
N THR A 146 -27.31 -16.10 -21.59
CA THR A 146 -28.15 -17.18 -21.07
C THR A 146 -27.52 -17.77 -19.80
N TYR A 147 -28.34 -18.01 -18.78
CA TYR A 147 -27.87 -18.51 -17.46
C TYR A 147 -28.78 -19.54 -16.79
N LYS A 148 -29.98 -19.80 -17.34
CA LYS A 148 -30.99 -20.70 -16.74
C LYS A 148 -31.02 -22.12 -17.34
N ASP A 149 -30.28 -22.42 -18.40
CA ASP A 149 -30.31 -23.73 -19.08
C ASP A 149 -28.96 -24.13 -19.71
N ALA A 150 -28.22 -23.15 -20.25
CA ALA A 150 -26.86 -23.31 -20.74
C ALA A 150 -26.17 -21.94 -20.76
N MET A 151 -24.95 -21.86 -20.24
CA MET A 151 -24.11 -20.68 -20.39
C MET A 151 -23.25 -20.83 -21.64
N ASN A 152 -23.28 -19.84 -22.53
CA ASN A 152 -22.39 -19.77 -23.67
C ASN A 152 -21.07 -19.10 -23.30
N PRO A 153 -19.93 -19.55 -23.87
CA PRO A 153 -18.66 -18.83 -23.78
C PRO A 153 -18.83 -17.37 -24.20
N ALA A 154 -18.19 -16.44 -23.51
CA ALA A 154 -18.29 -15.03 -23.85
C ALA A 154 -17.07 -14.23 -23.39
N THR A 155 -16.89 -13.01 -23.89
CA THR A 155 -15.91 -12.08 -23.31
C THR A 155 -16.46 -11.43 -22.05
N LEU A 156 -15.55 -11.00 -21.16
CA LEU A 156 -15.88 -10.26 -19.94
C LEU A 156 -15.61 -8.76 -20.15
N TYR A 157 -16.66 -7.95 -20.08
CA TYR A 157 -16.54 -6.49 -20.12
C TYR A 157 -17.55 -5.81 -19.20
N SER A 158 -17.25 -4.58 -18.79
CA SER A 158 -18.09 -3.74 -17.93
C SER A 158 -18.16 -2.31 -18.46
N TYR A 159 -19.30 -1.65 -18.27
CA TYR A 159 -19.58 -0.32 -18.76
C TYR A 159 -19.08 0.75 -17.79
N PHE A 160 -18.38 1.76 -18.31
CA PHE A 160 -18.03 2.96 -17.54
C PHE A 160 -18.70 4.22 -18.10
N HIS A 161 -19.22 4.16 -19.33
CA HIS A 161 -20.21 5.10 -19.91
C HIS A 161 -21.22 4.29 -20.72
N ALA A 162 -22.31 4.92 -21.14
CA ALA A 162 -23.38 4.27 -21.92
C ALA A 162 -22.88 3.60 -23.21
N ASP A 163 -21.80 4.10 -23.82
CA ASP A 163 -21.26 3.62 -25.09
C ASP A 163 -19.81 3.12 -25.02
N SER A 164 -19.25 2.97 -23.81
CA SER A 164 -17.83 2.69 -23.60
C SER A 164 -17.62 1.66 -22.49
N VAL A 165 -16.75 0.68 -22.77
CA VAL A 165 -16.52 -0.46 -21.88
C VAL A 165 -15.04 -0.74 -21.64
N VAL A 166 -14.76 -1.42 -20.53
CA VAL A 166 -13.46 -2.04 -20.24
C VAL A 166 -13.64 -3.55 -20.22
N GLY A 167 -12.75 -4.28 -20.87
CA GLY A 167 -12.75 -5.74 -20.86
C GLY A 167 -11.37 -6.33 -20.57
N LEU A 168 -11.36 -7.60 -20.16
CA LEU A 168 -10.13 -8.36 -19.88
C LEU A 168 -9.54 -8.95 -21.14
N LYS A 169 -8.23 -8.80 -21.35
CA LYS A 169 -7.47 -9.41 -22.44
C LYS A 169 -6.23 -10.09 -21.91
N LEU A 170 -6.06 -11.37 -22.22
CA LEU A 170 -4.79 -12.06 -22.10
C LEU A 170 -3.89 -11.66 -23.27
N ASN A 171 -2.77 -11.02 -22.98
CA ASN A 171 -1.81 -10.63 -24.00
C ASN A 171 -0.89 -11.79 -24.41
N THR A 172 -0.06 -11.57 -25.43
CA THR A 172 0.89 -12.56 -25.95
C THR A 172 1.98 -12.97 -24.94
N SER A 173 2.20 -12.17 -23.90
CA SER A 173 3.12 -12.46 -22.79
C SER A 173 2.47 -13.23 -21.64
N ASN A 174 1.25 -13.77 -21.81
CA ASN A 174 0.47 -14.46 -20.77
C ASN A 174 0.15 -13.59 -19.54
N VAL A 175 -0.05 -12.29 -19.75
CA VAL A 175 -0.48 -11.35 -18.69
C VAL A 175 -1.88 -10.86 -19.02
N PHE A 176 -2.80 -10.96 -18.06
CA PHE A 176 -4.10 -10.31 -18.19
C PHE A 176 -3.90 -8.80 -18.09
N VAL A 177 -4.38 -8.08 -19.10
CA VAL A 177 -4.41 -6.62 -19.16
C VAL A 177 -5.86 -6.18 -19.39
N LEU A 178 -6.12 -4.89 -19.18
CA LEU A 178 -7.42 -4.29 -19.44
C LEU A 178 -7.39 -3.55 -20.77
N GLY A 179 -8.45 -3.66 -21.55
CA GLY A 179 -8.64 -2.89 -22.79
C GLY A 179 -9.90 -2.02 -22.73
N LYS A 180 -9.81 -0.80 -23.25
CA LYS A 180 -10.96 0.08 -23.50
C LYS A 180 -11.45 -0.09 -24.92
N ALA A 181 -12.76 -0.22 -25.10
CA ALA A 181 -13.41 -0.30 -26.41
C ALA A 181 -14.79 0.38 -26.39
N THR A 182 -15.37 0.61 -27.56
CA THR A 182 -16.79 1.02 -27.65
C THR A 182 -17.70 -0.15 -27.26
N ALA A 183 -18.88 0.15 -26.72
CA ALA A 183 -19.88 -0.85 -26.39
C ALA A 183 -20.29 -1.71 -27.61
N THR A 184 -20.44 -1.09 -28.78
CA THR A 184 -20.74 -1.80 -30.03
C THR A 184 -19.63 -2.80 -30.40
N THR A 185 -18.36 -2.40 -30.27
CA THR A 185 -17.22 -3.30 -30.51
C THR A 185 -17.25 -4.49 -29.56
N ALA A 186 -17.48 -4.26 -28.27
CA ALA A 186 -17.52 -5.33 -27.27
C ALA A 186 -18.70 -6.29 -27.45
N GLN A 187 -19.88 -5.77 -27.83
CA GLN A 187 -21.06 -6.58 -28.12
C GLN A 187 -20.83 -7.49 -29.34
N ALA A 188 -20.22 -6.98 -30.41
CA ALA A 188 -19.85 -7.79 -31.57
C ALA A 188 -18.75 -8.82 -31.26
N ASP A 189 -17.84 -8.46 -30.35
CA ASP A 189 -16.73 -9.32 -29.93
C ASP A 189 -17.13 -10.41 -28.92
N ALA A 190 -18.31 -10.28 -28.30
CA ALA A 190 -18.74 -11.10 -27.16
C ALA A 190 -18.57 -12.61 -27.39
N GLN A 191 -18.77 -13.10 -28.63
CA GLN A 191 -18.64 -14.52 -28.97
C GLN A 191 -17.35 -14.87 -29.74
N THR A 192 -16.69 -13.87 -30.34
CA THR A 192 -15.50 -14.10 -31.19
C THR A 192 -14.19 -14.04 -30.39
N GLY A 193 -14.12 -13.22 -29.34
CA GLY A 193 -12.92 -13.08 -28.49
C GLY A 193 -11.70 -12.48 -29.21
N SER A 194 -11.93 -11.73 -30.28
CA SER A 194 -10.88 -11.07 -31.05
C SER A 194 -10.27 -9.87 -30.30
N VAL A 195 -11.11 -9.11 -29.61
CA VAL A 195 -10.75 -7.90 -28.85
C VAL A 195 -10.45 -8.29 -27.40
N PHE A 196 -11.42 -8.80 -26.67
CA PHE A 196 -11.25 -9.29 -25.31
C PHE A 196 -11.07 -10.80 -25.26
N THR A 197 -10.58 -11.32 -24.14
CA THR A 197 -10.45 -12.76 -23.94
C THR A 197 -11.82 -13.36 -23.71
N LYS A 198 -12.08 -14.45 -24.44
CA LYS A 198 -13.29 -15.25 -24.25
C LYS A 198 -13.06 -16.23 -23.11
N PHE A 199 -14.06 -16.35 -22.26
CA PHE A 199 -14.05 -17.29 -21.14
C PHE A 199 -15.22 -18.25 -21.25
N THR A 200 -15.04 -19.44 -20.72
CA THR A 200 -16.11 -20.43 -20.49
C THR A 200 -16.21 -20.68 -19.01
N LEU A 201 -17.40 -20.51 -18.43
CA LEU A 201 -17.63 -20.92 -17.05
C LEU A 201 -17.79 -22.44 -17.02
N VAL A 202 -16.93 -23.12 -16.25
CA VAL A 202 -16.88 -24.58 -16.15
C VAL A 202 -16.92 -25.04 -14.69
N GLU A 203 -17.39 -26.26 -14.47
CA GLU A 203 -17.21 -26.93 -13.18
C GLU A 203 -15.72 -27.32 -13.02
N PRO A 204 -15.12 -27.10 -11.84
CA PRO A 204 -13.74 -27.50 -11.59
C PRO A 204 -13.60 -29.03 -11.59
N ASP A 205 -12.49 -29.50 -12.17
CA ASP A 205 -12.13 -30.92 -12.13
C ASP A 205 -11.74 -31.33 -10.70
N SER A 206 -11.71 -32.64 -10.47
CA SER A 206 -11.23 -33.24 -9.24
C SER A 206 -9.74 -32.97 -9.01
N ILE A 207 -9.34 -32.90 -7.75
CA ILE A 207 -7.94 -32.70 -7.38
C ILE A 207 -7.47 -33.76 -6.39
N VAL A 208 -6.26 -34.26 -6.59
CA VAL A 208 -5.56 -35.05 -5.58
C VAL A 208 -4.99 -34.09 -4.55
N MET A 209 -5.37 -34.24 -3.28
CA MET A 209 -4.94 -33.33 -2.22
C MET A 209 -3.57 -33.73 -1.67
N ASN A 210 -2.74 -32.73 -1.36
CA ASN A 210 -1.52 -32.90 -0.56
C ASN A 210 -1.85 -32.75 0.95
N ALA A 211 -0.87 -32.97 1.84
CA ALA A 211 -1.09 -32.85 3.28
C ALA A 211 -1.53 -31.43 3.70
N ASN A 212 -0.99 -30.38 3.07
CA ASN A 212 -1.32 -29.00 3.41
C ASN A 212 -2.78 -28.66 3.06
N ALA A 213 -3.23 -29.00 1.86
CA ALA A 213 -4.59 -28.81 1.40
C ALA A 213 -5.62 -29.53 2.29
N VAL A 214 -5.30 -30.75 2.77
CA VAL A 214 -6.15 -31.46 3.73
C VAL A 214 -6.19 -30.71 5.06
N ASN A 215 -5.03 -30.46 5.68
CA ASN A 215 -4.96 -29.88 7.03
C ASN A 215 -5.51 -28.45 7.13
N THR A 216 -5.37 -27.67 6.07
CA THR A 216 -5.86 -26.28 6.02
C THR A 216 -7.25 -26.17 5.41
N ILE A 217 -7.79 -27.26 4.86
CA ILE A 217 -9.02 -27.26 4.06
C ILE A 217 -8.93 -26.16 3.00
N PHE A 218 -7.91 -26.26 2.15
CA PHE A 218 -7.51 -25.28 1.13
C PHE A 218 -7.46 -23.83 1.68
N GLY A 219 -6.82 -23.64 2.84
CA GLY A 219 -6.59 -22.33 3.45
C GLY A 219 -7.72 -21.73 4.29
N THR A 220 -8.84 -22.44 4.50
CA THR A 220 -9.95 -21.95 5.34
C THR A 220 -9.66 -22.04 6.85
N GLN A 221 -8.65 -22.83 7.24
CA GLN A 221 -8.18 -22.96 8.61
C GLN A 221 -6.66 -23.07 8.68
N THR A 222 -6.10 -22.83 9.87
CA THR A 222 -4.69 -23.09 10.15
C THR A 222 -4.42 -24.60 10.27
N ALA A 223 -3.27 -25.06 9.79
CA ALA A 223 -2.93 -26.49 9.67
C ALA A 223 -2.87 -27.25 11.01
N ASP A 224 -2.80 -26.54 12.14
CA ASP A 224 -2.79 -27.10 13.50
C ASP A 224 -4.19 -27.39 14.05
N LYS A 225 -5.25 -26.95 13.37
CA LYS A 225 -6.63 -27.15 13.81
C LYS A 225 -7.08 -28.59 13.67
N GLY A 226 -6.50 -29.35 12.75
CA GLY A 226 -6.90 -30.71 12.38
C GLY A 226 -8.24 -30.77 11.64
N VAL A 227 -8.58 -31.92 11.08
CA VAL A 227 -9.69 -32.11 10.13
C VAL A 227 -10.72 -33.09 10.67
N LYS A 228 -12.00 -32.85 10.39
CA LYS A 228 -13.09 -33.77 10.64
C LYS A 228 -14.00 -33.80 9.41
N LEU A 229 -14.23 -34.98 8.85
CA LEU A 229 -15.05 -35.15 7.65
C LEU A 229 -16.51 -35.42 8.01
N THR A 230 -17.39 -35.27 7.03
CA THR A 230 -18.80 -35.63 7.15
C THR A 230 -19.12 -36.79 6.22
N PHE A 231 -19.72 -37.85 6.73
CA PHE A 231 -20.18 -38.99 5.94
C PHE A 231 -21.70 -38.97 5.92
N VAL A 232 -22.30 -39.04 4.73
CA VAL A 232 -23.73 -39.30 4.58
C VAL A 232 -23.95 -40.76 4.96
N ASP A 233 -24.75 -41.00 5.99
CA ASP A 233 -24.91 -42.32 6.62
C ASP A 233 -23.60 -42.88 7.22
N ASP A 234 -23.03 -42.16 8.19
CA ASP A 234 -21.87 -42.61 8.96
C ASP A 234 -22.14 -43.91 9.76
N LYS A 235 -21.13 -44.41 10.47
CA LYS A 235 -21.23 -45.57 11.35
C LYS A 235 -22.39 -45.42 12.35
N ASN A 236 -23.04 -46.53 12.64
CA ASN A 236 -24.22 -46.57 13.51
C ASN A 236 -24.24 -47.87 14.32
N ASN A 237 -24.72 -47.81 15.56
CA ASN A 237 -24.86 -48.97 16.46
C ASN A 237 -23.59 -49.85 16.57
N THR A 238 -22.39 -49.25 16.58
CA THR A 238 -21.11 -49.97 16.66
C THR A 238 -20.10 -49.27 17.56
N THR A 239 -19.24 -50.05 18.23
CA THR A 239 -18.09 -49.55 19.00
C THR A 239 -16.85 -49.33 18.13
N LEU A 240 -16.84 -49.81 16.88
CA LEU A 240 -15.75 -49.60 15.95
C LEU A 240 -15.63 -48.12 15.61
N LYS A 241 -14.39 -47.65 15.50
CA LYS A 241 -14.09 -46.23 15.29
C LYS A 241 -14.01 -45.88 13.81
N ASN A 242 -14.67 -44.81 13.41
CA ASN A 242 -14.39 -44.13 12.15
C ASN A 242 -13.37 -43.01 12.42
N TYR A 243 -12.10 -43.26 12.10
CA TYR A 243 -11.01 -42.31 12.36
C TYR A 243 -11.10 -41.00 11.54
N PHE A 244 -12.03 -40.92 10.59
CA PHE A 244 -12.28 -39.71 9.79
C PHE A 244 -13.38 -38.81 10.39
N THR A 245 -14.22 -39.33 11.30
CA THR A 245 -15.41 -38.65 11.84
C THR A 245 -15.53 -38.68 13.37
N ASP A 246 -15.15 -39.79 14.04
CA ASP A 246 -15.29 -39.98 15.49
C ASP A 246 -14.24 -39.21 16.30
N ASP A 247 -13.03 -39.08 15.75
CA ASP A 247 -11.98 -38.30 16.41
C ASP A 247 -12.33 -36.81 16.41
N ALA A 248 -11.95 -36.12 17.49
CA ALA A 248 -12.16 -34.67 17.57
C ALA A 248 -11.51 -33.95 16.38
N LYS A 249 -10.42 -34.51 15.84
CA LYS A 249 -9.66 -34.09 14.64
C LYS A 249 -8.62 -35.16 14.24
N PHE A 250 -8.36 -35.31 12.93
CA PHE A 250 -7.18 -35.99 12.39
C PHE A 250 -6.24 -35.01 11.68
N PHE A 251 -5.02 -35.44 11.38
CA PHE A 251 -4.04 -34.68 10.60
C PHE A 251 -3.52 -35.54 9.45
N ALA A 252 -3.24 -34.92 8.30
CA ALA A 252 -2.57 -35.56 7.18
C ALA A 252 -1.08 -35.20 7.17
N VAL A 253 -0.24 -36.15 6.75
CA VAL A 253 1.17 -35.91 6.44
C VAL A 253 1.49 -36.60 5.13
N ASP A 254 2.47 -36.07 4.39
CA ASP A 254 2.88 -36.68 3.13
C ASP A 254 3.43 -38.09 3.38
N ALA A 255 3.11 -39.04 2.50
CA ALA A 255 3.62 -40.40 2.62
C ALA A 255 5.08 -40.45 2.17
N GLU A 256 5.99 -40.25 3.12
CA GLU A 256 7.45 -40.38 2.91
C GLU A 256 7.95 -41.78 3.32
N ASP A 257 8.73 -42.41 2.45
CA ASP A 257 9.53 -43.61 2.78
C ASP A 257 11.00 -43.32 2.40
N ASN A 258 11.94 -43.47 3.34
CA ASN A 258 13.38 -43.25 3.11
C ASN A 258 13.73 -41.93 2.39
N GLY A 259 13.12 -40.80 2.76
CA GLY A 259 13.41 -39.52 2.12
C GLY A 259 12.68 -39.26 0.80
N THR A 260 11.91 -40.23 0.29
CA THR A 260 11.13 -40.09 -0.94
C THR A 260 9.66 -39.89 -0.60
N VAL A 261 9.12 -38.74 -0.96
CA VAL A 261 7.70 -38.40 -0.81
C VAL A 261 6.91 -38.98 -1.98
N ASP A 262 5.82 -39.67 -1.68
CA ASP A 262 4.81 -40.09 -2.66
C ASP A 262 3.72 -39.00 -2.77
N PRO A 263 3.75 -38.14 -3.80
CA PRO A 263 2.96 -36.90 -3.84
C PRO A 263 1.45 -37.13 -3.97
N SER A 264 1.02 -38.36 -4.30
CA SER A 264 -0.40 -38.72 -4.45
C SER A 264 -0.99 -39.42 -3.22
N TRP A 265 -0.16 -39.73 -2.22
CA TRP A 265 -0.54 -40.54 -1.07
C TRP A 265 -0.14 -39.87 0.24
N LEU A 266 -1.05 -39.91 1.21
CA LEU A 266 -0.93 -39.30 2.52
C LEU A 266 -1.01 -40.37 3.61
N ARG A 267 -0.54 -40.05 4.80
CA ARG A 267 -0.82 -40.83 6.00
C ARG A 267 -1.65 -40.01 6.98
N ILE A 268 -2.54 -40.69 7.69
CA ILE A 268 -3.45 -40.05 8.64
C ILE A 268 -2.97 -40.30 10.06
N ILE A 269 -2.88 -39.22 10.83
CA ILE A 269 -2.51 -39.21 12.24
C ILE A 269 -3.74 -38.85 13.07
N THR A 270 -3.99 -39.63 14.11
CA THR A 270 -5.09 -39.41 15.07
C THR A 270 -4.53 -38.86 16.38
N GLY A 271 -5.27 -37.97 17.06
CA GLY A 271 -4.78 -37.28 18.27
C GLY A 271 -3.95 -36.02 17.95
N LYS A 272 -3.00 -35.64 18.82
CA LYS A 272 -2.12 -34.47 18.54
C LYS A 272 -1.02 -34.86 17.56
N LYS A 273 -0.54 -33.90 16.75
CA LYS A 273 0.59 -34.08 15.81
C LYS A 273 1.86 -34.64 16.47
N ALA A 274 2.05 -34.41 17.77
CA ALA A 274 3.16 -34.96 18.56
C ALA A 274 3.04 -36.46 18.86
N ASP A 275 1.81 -37.00 18.97
CA ASP A 275 1.56 -38.37 19.42
C ASP A 275 1.80 -39.38 18.29
N SER A 276 1.62 -38.93 17.04
CA SER A 276 2.04 -39.61 15.81
C SER A 276 1.48 -41.04 15.64
N THR A 277 0.22 -41.19 16.00
CA THR A 277 -0.51 -42.45 15.89
C THR A 277 -1.14 -42.57 14.51
N PHE A 278 -0.54 -43.39 13.64
CA PHE A 278 -0.95 -43.57 12.26
C PHE A 278 -2.12 -44.56 12.14
N VAL A 279 -3.09 -44.18 11.31
CA VAL A 279 -4.18 -45.07 10.89
C VAL A 279 -3.69 -46.00 9.79
N TYR A 280 -4.08 -47.27 9.86
CA TYR A 280 -3.86 -48.24 8.80
C TYR A 280 -5.07 -49.18 8.70
N VAL A 281 -5.26 -49.82 7.54
CA VAL A 281 -6.27 -50.87 7.37
C VAL A 281 -5.81 -52.12 8.11
N ASP A 282 -6.63 -52.65 9.02
CA ASP A 282 -6.33 -53.89 9.72
C ASP A 282 -6.47 -55.07 8.76
N THR A 283 -5.66 -56.10 8.95
CA THR A 283 -5.75 -57.36 8.20
C THR A 283 -6.74 -58.34 8.85
N ALA A 284 -7.14 -58.09 10.10
CA ALA A 284 -8.18 -58.86 10.78
C ALA A 284 -9.58 -58.43 10.34
N TYR A 285 -10.45 -59.40 10.07
CA TYR A 285 -11.87 -59.12 9.82
C TYR A 285 -12.57 -58.67 11.09
N VAL A 286 -13.46 -57.69 10.95
CA VAL A 286 -14.27 -57.14 12.06
C VAL A 286 -15.42 -58.07 12.47
N ASN A 287 -15.80 -59.01 11.60
CA ASN A 287 -16.82 -60.00 11.85
C ASN A 287 -16.37 -61.40 11.42
N GLU A 288 -16.78 -62.38 12.23
CA GLU A 288 -16.43 -63.79 12.03
C GLU A 288 -17.43 -64.51 11.12
N ASN A 289 -18.68 -64.03 11.04
CA ASN A 289 -19.77 -64.65 10.30
C ASN A 289 -20.39 -63.67 9.28
N GLY A 290 -20.80 -64.17 8.12
CA GLY A 290 -21.42 -63.38 7.05
C GLY A 290 -20.41 -62.75 6.07
N ALA A 291 -20.81 -61.68 5.38
CA ALA A 291 -19.91 -60.92 4.50
C ALA A 291 -18.81 -60.28 5.33
N ARG A 292 -17.53 -60.54 5.01
CA ARG A 292 -16.41 -60.11 5.85
C ARG A 292 -15.95 -58.70 5.51
N PHE A 293 -15.74 -57.88 6.53
CA PHE A 293 -15.28 -56.50 6.39
C PHE A 293 -13.96 -56.27 7.12
N LEU A 294 -13.11 -55.41 6.56
CA LEU A 294 -11.88 -54.97 7.22
C LEU A 294 -12.13 -53.67 7.99
N GLY A 295 -11.48 -53.54 9.14
CA GLY A 295 -11.54 -52.35 9.97
C GLY A 295 -10.32 -51.45 9.78
N PHE A 296 -10.32 -50.34 10.50
CA PHE A 296 -9.14 -49.52 10.70
C PHE A 296 -8.57 -49.78 12.08
N ASN A 297 -7.25 -49.66 12.20
CA ASN A 297 -6.55 -49.72 13.46
C ASN A 297 -5.41 -48.69 13.46
N THR A 298 -4.73 -48.55 14.59
CA THR A 298 -3.68 -47.54 14.76
C THR A 298 -2.38 -48.12 15.27
N LYS A 299 -1.26 -47.54 14.82
CA LYS A 299 0.08 -47.79 15.40
C LYS A 299 0.76 -46.48 15.74
N GLN A 300 1.33 -46.40 16.94
CA GLN A 300 2.08 -45.24 17.38
C GLN A 300 3.50 -45.27 16.80
N LEU A 301 3.89 -44.19 16.12
CA LEU A 301 5.22 -44.00 15.56
C LEU A 301 5.56 -42.52 15.59
N THR A 302 6.46 -42.07 16.46
CA THR A 302 6.79 -40.64 16.59
C THR A 302 7.21 -40.03 15.23
N TYR A 303 6.40 -39.13 14.66
CA TYR A 303 6.58 -38.47 13.36
C TYR A 303 7.88 -37.67 13.32
N ALA A 304 8.25 -37.06 14.45
CA ALA A 304 9.54 -36.38 14.61
C ALA A 304 10.74 -37.33 14.41
N LYS A 305 10.61 -38.64 14.72
CA LYS A 305 11.66 -39.64 14.47
C LYS A 305 11.71 -40.09 13.01
N LEU A 306 10.59 -40.05 12.27
CA LEU A 306 10.57 -40.31 10.83
C LEU A 306 11.28 -39.19 10.03
N ASN A 307 11.20 -37.95 10.53
CA ASN A 307 11.69 -36.76 9.83
C ASN A 307 13.01 -36.17 10.37
N ALA A 308 13.65 -36.82 11.35
CA ALA A 308 14.91 -36.34 11.91
C ALA A 308 16.03 -36.35 10.84
N ALA A 309 16.70 -35.21 10.63
CA ALA A 309 17.87 -35.13 9.77
C ALA A 309 19.13 -35.62 10.53
N GLY A 310 19.96 -36.47 9.90
CA GLY A 310 21.28 -36.86 10.43
C GLY A 310 21.33 -38.11 11.33
N THR A 311 20.20 -38.79 11.58
CA THR A 311 20.15 -40.14 12.20
C THR A 311 19.41 -41.11 11.28
N THR A 312 19.53 -42.43 11.49
CA THR A 312 18.80 -43.44 10.72
C THR A 312 17.30 -43.14 10.78
N LYS A 313 16.73 -42.65 9.66
CA LYS A 313 15.30 -42.40 9.55
C LYS A 313 14.56 -43.71 9.76
N HIS A 314 13.72 -43.77 10.80
CA HIS A 314 12.77 -44.86 10.92
C HIS A 314 11.69 -44.70 9.86
N THR A 315 11.09 -45.80 9.40
CA THR A 315 9.96 -45.77 8.47
C THR A 315 8.75 -46.47 9.07
N VAL A 316 7.55 -46.24 8.51
CA VAL A 316 6.36 -47.00 8.89
C VAL A 316 6.55 -48.51 8.65
N ALA A 317 7.43 -48.89 7.70
CA ALA A 317 7.79 -50.27 7.46
C ALA A 317 8.50 -50.93 8.65
N ASP A 318 9.17 -50.17 9.51
CA ASP A 318 9.85 -50.70 10.70
C ASP A 318 8.84 -51.19 11.77
N THR A 319 7.57 -50.76 11.68
CA THR A 319 6.51 -51.11 12.64
C THR A 319 5.41 -51.96 12.03
N LEU A 320 4.97 -51.66 10.80
CA LEU A 320 3.97 -52.46 10.10
C LEU A 320 4.59 -53.60 9.27
N GLY A 321 5.91 -53.59 9.05
CA GLY A 321 6.57 -54.45 8.09
C GLY A 321 6.51 -53.91 6.66
N THR A 322 7.48 -54.29 5.83
CA THR A 322 7.58 -53.87 4.42
C THR A 322 6.38 -54.32 3.59
N ALA A 323 5.74 -55.44 3.96
CA ALA A 323 4.58 -56.00 3.26
C ALA A 323 3.26 -55.25 3.53
N LEU A 324 3.16 -54.49 4.64
CA LEU A 324 1.90 -53.85 5.06
C LEU A 324 1.99 -52.32 5.17
N LYS A 325 3.18 -51.73 4.94
CA LYS A 325 3.40 -50.28 5.06
C LYS A 325 2.43 -49.45 4.21
N ASP A 326 2.03 -49.96 3.05
CA ASP A 326 1.15 -49.27 2.12
C ASP A 326 -0.34 -49.36 2.52
N GLN A 327 -0.71 -50.18 3.53
CA GLN A 327 -2.04 -50.16 4.16
C GLN A 327 -2.29 -48.90 5.01
N SER A 328 -1.24 -48.09 5.24
CA SER A 328 -1.31 -46.80 5.92
C SER A 328 -1.37 -45.59 4.97
N LYS A 329 -1.34 -45.84 3.64
CA LYS A 329 -1.31 -44.79 2.62
C LYS A 329 -2.70 -44.56 2.06
N PHE A 330 -3.17 -43.32 2.16
CA PHE A 330 -4.49 -42.86 1.76
C PHE A 330 -4.40 -41.81 0.66
N ARG A 331 -5.19 -41.93 -0.40
CA ARG A 331 -5.30 -40.94 -1.47
C ARG A 331 -6.61 -40.19 -1.32
N PHE A 332 -6.52 -38.87 -1.23
CA PHE A 332 -7.65 -37.96 -1.09
C PHE A 332 -7.90 -37.28 -2.43
N VAL A 333 -9.06 -37.56 -3.05
CA VAL A 333 -9.49 -36.92 -4.30
C VAL A 333 -10.73 -36.10 -4.02
N TYR A 334 -10.61 -34.78 -4.13
CA TYR A 334 -11.68 -33.83 -3.83
C TYR A 334 -12.33 -33.31 -5.11
N PHE A 335 -13.66 -33.22 -5.12
CA PHE A 335 -14.48 -32.77 -6.25
C PHE A 335 -15.18 -31.46 -5.85
N PRO A 336 -14.62 -30.29 -6.22
CA PRO A 336 -15.08 -29.01 -5.66
C PRO A 336 -16.50 -28.64 -6.04
N ALA A 337 -16.94 -28.97 -7.26
CA ALA A 337 -18.29 -28.67 -7.75
C ALA A 337 -19.40 -29.33 -6.90
N LYS A 338 -19.11 -30.48 -6.30
CA LYS A 338 -20.08 -31.27 -5.53
C LYS A 338 -19.81 -31.27 -4.03
N ASP A 339 -18.65 -30.77 -3.60
CA ASP A 339 -18.11 -30.96 -2.24
C ASP A 339 -18.14 -32.43 -1.83
N SER A 340 -17.66 -33.27 -2.75
CA SER A 340 -17.51 -34.70 -2.52
C SER A 340 -16.04 -35.04 -2.46
N LEU A 341 -15.69 -35.86 -1.49
CA LEU A 341 -14.37 -36.43 -1.29
C LEU A 341 -14.43 -37.93 -1.60
N VAL A 342 -13.36 -38.44 -2.20
CA VAL A 342 -13.09 -39.87 -2.38
C VAL A 342 -11.79 -40.17 -1.66
N ILE A 343 -11.81 -41.17 -0.79
CA ILE A 343 -10.62 -41.64 -0.07
C ILE A 343 -10.36 -43.08 -0.49
N GLN A 344 -9.14 -43.35 -0.95
CA GLN A 344 -8.69 -44.68 -1.34
C GLN A 344 -7.51 -45.12 -0.49
N VAL A 345 -7.33 -46.42 -0.31
CA VAL A 345 -6.16 -47.01 0.34
C VAL A 345 -5.25 -47.68 -0.69
N LYS A 346 -3.93 -47.45 -0.60
CA LYS A 346 -2.95 -47.92 -1.59
C LYS A 346 -2.92 -49.44 -1.68
N GLN A 347 -2.97 -50.11 -0.53
CA GLN A 347 -2.95 -51.56 -0.44
C GLN A 347 -3.93 -52.05 0.62
N VAL A 348 -4.58 -53.18 0.36
CA VAL A 348 -5.42 -53.91 1.31
C VAL A 348 -5.09 -55.40 1.19
N THR A 349 -4.80 -56.06 2.32
CA THR A 349 -4.48 -57.48 2.35
C THR A 349 -5.58 -58.25 3.07
N TYR A 350 -6.12 -59.29 2.42
CA TYR A 350 -7.15 -60.17 2.96
C TYR A 350 -6.53 -61.50 3.41
N THR A 351 -6.99 -62.06 4.52
CA THR A 351 -6.58 -63.41 4.91
C THR A 351 -7.23 -64.46 4.01
N LYS A 352 -6.43 -65.40 3.50
CA LYS A 352 -6.92 -66.65 2.90
C LYS A 352 -7.57 -67.51 3.99
N ASP A 353 -8.81 -67.92 3.80
CA ASP A 353 -9.64 -68.48 4.86
C ASP A 353 -9.06 -69.70 5.58
N GLY A 354 -9.19 -69.69 6.90
CA GLY A 354 -8.96 -70.88 7.72
C GLY A 354 -9.06 -70.67 9.24
N LYS A 355 -10.15 -70.03 9.73
CA LYS A 355 -10.55 -69.93 11.16
C LYS A 355 -9.45 -69.44 12.14
N ASN A 356 -9.61 -68.18 12.59
CA ASN A 356 -8.86 -67.53 13.67
C ASN A 356 -7.34 -67.41 13.45
N GLY A 357 -6.91 -66.32 12.82
CA GLY A 357 -5.50 -65.96 12.73
C GLY A 357 -5.27 -64.50 13.07
N LYS A 358 -5.09 -64.18 14.36
CA LYS A 358 -4.46 -62.92 14.78
C LYS A 358 -3.07 -62.88 14.13
N PHE A 359 -2.74 -61.84 13.36
CA PHE A 359 -1.36 -61.61 12.90
C PHE A 359 -0.51 -61.15 14.09
N GLY A 360 -0.09 -62.11 14.91
CA GLY A 360 1.01 -61.98 15.85
C GLY A 360 2.26 -62.59 15.24
N ALA A 361 3.27 -61.74 14.98
CA ALA A 361 4.70 -62.10 14.93
C ALA A 361 5.29 -62.90 13.75
N ALA A 362 4.55 -63.31 12.71
CA ALA A 362 5.15 -64.07 11.59
C ALA A 362 4.92 -63.43 10.21
N ILE A 363 5.72 -62.41 9.86
CA ILE A 363 5.99 -62.04 8.46
C ILE A 363 7.51 -61.97 8.30
N ALA A 364 8.13 -63.14 8.25
CA ALA A 364 9.51 -63.30 7.79
C ALA A 364 9.48 -64.18 6.54
N ALA A 365 9.97 -63.62 5.44
CA ALA A 365 10.22 -64.28 4.15
C ALA A 365 8.99 -64.77 3.34
N ASN A 366 8.72 -64.06 2.24
CA ASN A 366 8.23 -64.56 0.95
C ASN A 366 7.05 -65.55 0.96
N THR A 367 5.82 -65.02 0.90
CA THR A 367 4.74 -65.33 -0.08
C THR A 367 3.39 -64.85 0.48
N ALA A 368 3.05 -63.58 0.25
CA ALA A 368 1.67 -63.13 0.41
C ALA A 368 0.92 -63.41 -0.91
N GLU A 369 -0.08 -64.29 -0.88
CA GLU A 369 -1.06 -64.36 -1.97
C GLU A 369 -2.01 -63.16 -1.85
N ILE A 370 -1.86 -62.19 -2.75
CA ILE A 370 -2.82 -61.11 -2.95
C ILE A 370 -3.94 -61.65 -3.84
N ILE A 371 -5.11 -61.90 -3.25
CA ILE A 371 -6.25 -62.47 -3.95
C ILE A 371 -6.91 -61.39 -4.82
N LYS A 372 -6.98 -61.57 -6.14
CA LYS A 372 -7.80 -60.74 -7.03
C LYS A 372 -9.29 -61.01 -6.77
N LEU A 373 -10.14 -60.00 -6.94
CA LEU A 373 -11.59 -60.19 -7.14
C LEU A 373 -11.87 -60.11 -8.65
N LYS A 374 -12.76 -60.96 -9.16
CA LYS A 374 -13.33 -60.85 -10.50
C LYS A 374 -14.14 -59.56 -10.63
N ALA A 375 -14.41 -59.13 -11.86
CA ALA A 375 -15.18 -57.92 -12.16
C ALA A 375 -16.62 -57.90 -11.58
N ASP A 376 -17.13 -59.06 -11.15
CA ASP A 376 -18.42 -59.23 -10.50
C ASP A 376 -18.36 -59.15 -8.96
N GLY A 377 -17.19 -58.96 -8.36
CA GLY A 377 -16.98 -58.91 -6.92
C GLY A 377 -16.78 -60.26 -6.23
N THR A 378 -16.60 -61.35 -6.98
CA THR A 378 -16.26 -62.67 -6.42
C THR A 378 -14.75 -62.88 -6.33
N PHE A 379 -14.28 -63.67 -5.36
CA PHE A 379 -12.85 -63.99 -5.22
C PHE A 379 -12.33 -64.83 -6.39
N ASP A 380 -11.27 -64.34 -7.05
CA ASP A 380 -10.47 -65.08 -8.02
C ASP A 380 -9.40 -65.86 -7.26
N SER A 381 -9.73 -67.09 -6.89
CA SER A 381 -8.84 -68.01 -6.18
C SER A 381 -7.70 -68.58 -7.03
N THR A 382 -7.57 -68.16 -8.30
CA THR A 382 -6.69 -68.78 -9.29
C THR A 382 -5.54 -67.89 -9.77
N ASN A 383 -5.57 -66.58 -9.51
CA ASN A 383 -4.51 -65.64 -9.93
C ASN A 383 -4.10 -64.71 -8.77
N SER A 384 -3.21 -65.20 -7.92
CA SER A 384 -2.59 -64.43 -6.84
C SER A 384 -1.34 -63.71 -7.33
N VAL A 385 -1.41 -62.40 -7.57
CA VAL A 385 -0.23 -61.59 -7.95
C VAL A 385 -0.33 -60.18 -7.37
N ASN A 386 0.82 -59.61 -6.97
CA ASN A 386 0.98 -58.22 -6.55
C ASN A 386 0.27 -57.27 -7.52
N ALA A 387 -0.74 -56.54 -7.05
CA ALA A 387 -1.31 -55.43 -7.83
C ALA A 387 -0.18 -54.40 -8.05
N THR A 388 0.14 -54.15 -9.31
CA THR A 388 1.13 -53.14 -9.69
C THR A 388 0.48 -51.75 -9.73
N ASN A 389 1.26 -50.67 -9.73
CA ASN A 389 0.73 -49.31 -9.92
C ASN A 389 -0.19 -49.19 -11.15
N ALA A 390 0.08 -49.96 -12.21
CA ALA A 390 -0.73 -49.99 -13.43
C ALA A 390 -2.12 -50.61 -13.21
N ASP A 391 -2.30 -51.53 -12.25
CA ASP A 391 -3.61 -52.14 -11.95
C ASP A 391 -4.54 -51.19 -11.16
N VAL A 392 -3.95 -50.31 -10.33
CA VAL A 392 -4.68 -49.23 -9.63
C VAL A 392 -5.12 -48.15 -10.62
N ASP A 393 -4.25 -47.82 -11.59
CA ASP A 393 -4.50 -46.81 -12.62
C ASP A 393 -5.43 -47.29 -13.75
N GLN A 394 -5.42 -48.59 -14.10
CA GLN A 394 -6.24 -49.14 -15.18
C GLN A 394 -7.70 -49.39 -14.77
N TYR A 395 -7.98 -49.73 -13.52
CA TYR A 395 -9.34 -50.09 -13.08
C TYR A 395 -10.05 -49.01 -12.28
N GLY A 396 -9.36 -48.10 -11.59
CA GLY A 396 -9.98 -46.99 -10.87
C GLY A 396 -11.16 -47.36 -9.95
N LYS A 397 -11.26 -48.61 -9.48
CA LYS A 397 -12.48 -49.24 -8.91
C LYS A 397 -12.21 -50.18 -7.72
N ALA A 398 -11.25 -49.86 -6.85
CA ALA A 398 -11.02 -50.66 -5.64
C ALA A 398 -10.49 -49.85 -4.45
N ASN A 399 -10.65 -50.40 -3.25
CA ASN A 399 -10.13 -49.91 -1.96
C ASN A 399 -10.64 -48.54 -1.48
N TYR A 400 -11.92 -48.26 -1.68
CA TYR A 400 -12.56 -47.06 -1.14
C TYR A 400 -12.79 -47.17 0.34
N VAL A 401 -12.46 -46.11 1.08
CA VAL A 401 -13.03 -45.90 2.41
C VAL A 401 -14.52 -45.62 2.23
N THR A 402 -15.35 -46.46 2.83
CA THR A 402 -16.81 -46.36 2.74
C THR A 402 -17.45 -46.83 4.04
N VAL A 403 -18.77 -46.74 4.14
CA VAL A 403 -19.54 -47.32 5.25
C VAL A 403 -20.43 -48.42 4.69
N GLN A 404 -20.51 -49.54 5.40
CA GLN A 404 -21.29 -50.72 5.01
C GLN A 404 -22.19 -51.17 6.15
N ASP A 405 -23.33 -51.75 5.80
CA ASP A 405 -24.22 -52.42 6.75
C ASP A 405 -23.57 -53.76 7.16
N LEU A 406 -23.02 -53.81 8.38
CA LEU A 406 -22.51 -55.03 8.98
C LEU A 406 -23.66 -56.00 9.31
N VAL A 407 -24.72 -55.46 9.92
CA VAL A 407 -25.98 -56.17 10.21
C VAL A 407 -27.13 -55.26 9.83
N LYS A 408 -27.72 -55.53 8.65
CA LYS A 408 -28.77 -54.68 8.06
C LYS A 408 -30.05 -54.61 8.90
N ALA A 409 -30.43 -55.72 9.55
CA ALA A 409 -31.62 -55.78 10.40
C ALA A 409 -31.52 -54.85 11.62
N ASP A 410 -30.32 -54.74 12.20
CA ASP A 410 -30.05 -53.96 13.41
C ASP A 410 -29.46 -52.58 13.09
N GLN A 411 -29.42 -52.22 11.80
CA GLN A 411 -28.84 -50.98 11.28
C GLN A 411 -27.41 -50.72 11.78
N ILE A 412 -26.63 -51.79 11.99
CA ILE A 412 -25.23 -51.71 12.42
C ILE A 412 -24.39 -51.37 11.18
N ARG A 413 -23.78 -50.19 11.20
CA ARG A 413 -22.95 -49.66 10.11
C ARG A 413 -21.54 -49.41 10.58
N ILE A 414 -20.56 -49.76 9.76
CA ILE A 414 -19.13 -49.63 10.08
C ILE A 414 -18.38 -48.93 8.96
N ALA A 415 -17.38 -48.12 9.32
CA ALA A 415 -16.39 -47.65 8.35
C ALA A 415 -15.45 -48.79 7.95
N THR A 416 -15.32 -49.04 6.66
CA THR A 416 -14.58 -50.19 6.11
C THR A 416 -13.96 -49.85 4.75
N ILE A 417 -13.24 -50.81 4.17
CA ILE A 417 -12.72 -50.73 2.81
C ILE A 417 -13.53 -51.62 1.90
N TYR A 418 -13.98 -51.06 0.77
CA TYR A 418 -14.73 -51.80 -0.22
C TYR A 418 -14.34 -51.41 -1.65
N PHE A 419 -14.68 -52.25 -2.61
CA PHE A 419 -14.36 -51.98 -4.02
C PHE A 419 -15.32 -51.00 -4.69
N LYS A 420 -16.42 -50.64 -4.02
CA LYS A 420 -17.35 -49.58 -4.44
C LYS A 420 -17.42 -48.49 -3.38
N LYS A 421 -17.50 -47.24 -3.83
CA LYS A 421 -17.92 -46.12 -2.99
C LYS A 421 -19.44 -46.20 -2.81
N GLU A 422 -19.90 -46.42 -1.58
CA GLU A 422 -21.33 -46.49 -1.26
C GLU A 422 -21.84 -45.31 -0.45
N VAL A 423 -20.95 -44.48 0.09
CA VAL A 423 -21.30 -43.28 0.87
C VAL A 423 -20.68 -42.01 0.29
N GLU A 424 -21.37 -40.91 0.46
CA GLU A 424 -20.86 -39.58 0.15
C GLU A 424 -20.08 -39.04 1.35
N ILE A 425 -18.88 -38.52 1.08
CA ILE A 425 -18.00 -37.92 2.08
C ILE A 425 -17.86 -36.46 1.68
N ALA A 426 -18.12 -35.53 2.59
CA ALA A 426 -18.01 -34.09 2.34
C ALA A 426 -16.86 -33.48 3.14
N LEU A 427 -16.20 -32.49 2.53
CA LEU A 427 -15.20 -31.66 3.18
C LEU A 427 -15.83 -30.41 3.84
N ASN A 428 -17.08 -30.09 3.48
CA ASN A 428 -17.81 -28.88 3.87
C ASN A 428 -17.14 -27.61 3.32
N TYR A 429 -16.67 -27.67 2.07
CA TYR A 429 -15.91 -26.58 1.42
C TYR A 429 -16.73 -25.77 0.39
N LYS A 430 -18.03 -26.01 0.24
CA LYS A 430 -18.92 -25.26 -0.68
C LYS A 430 -18.98 -23.75 -0.40
N GLY A 431 -19.45 -23.01 -1.41
CA GLY A 431 -19.76 -21.58 -1.36
C GLY A 431 -18.55 -20.68 -1.11
N CYS A 432 -18.78 -19.37 -1.09
CA CYS A 432 -17.81 -18.39 -0.61
C CYS A 432 -18.23 -18.02 0.81
N GLY A 433 -17.41 -18.37 1.82
CA GLY A 433 -17.67 -17.98 3.20
C GLY A 433 -17.59 -16.45 3.35
N THR A 434 -17.90 -15.92 4.54
CA THR A 434 -17.59 -14.53 4.87
C THR A 434 -16.08 -14.38 5.00
N TYR A 435 -15.40 -13.96 3.94
CA TYR A 435 -13.97 -13.70 3.98
C TYR A 435 -13.72 -12.35 4.65
N THR A 436 -13.07 -12.37 5.81
CA THR A 436 -12.46 -11.16 6.37
C THR A 436 -11.16 -10.91 5.62
N THR A 437 -11.24 -10.17 4.51
CA THR A 437 -10.03 -9.64 3.87
C THR A 437 -9.32 -8.71 4.85
N THR A 438 -7.99 -8.80 4.91
CA THR A 438 -7.18 -7.80 5.62
C THR A 438 -6.88 -6.61 4.72
N LYS A 439 -7.12 -6.68 3.41
CA LYS A 439 -6.86 -5.55 2.51
C LYS A 439 -7.77 -4.38 2.84
N THR A 440 -7.21 -3.19 2.75
CA THR A 440 -7.95 -1.95 2.97
C THR A 440 -7.34 -0.82 2.14
N SER A 441 -7.95 0.36 2.22
CA SER A 441 -7.49 1.57 1.56
C SER A 441 -7.69 2.79 2.46
N ILE A 442 -7.15 3.92 2.03
CA ILE A 442 -7.29 5.22 2.68
C ILE A 442 -7.72 6.26 1.64
N ALA A 443 -8.47 7.28 2.07
CA ALA A 443 -8.95 8.34 1.20
C ALA A 443 -7.80 9.14 0.57
N ASP A 444 -8.07 9.76 -0.57
CA ASP A 444 -7.14 10.72 -1.19
C ASP A 444 -6.86 11.89 -0.24
N GLY A 445 -5.59 12.28 -0.10
CA GLY A 445 -5.22 13.36 0.81
C GLY A 445 -3.72 13.56 0.92
N VAL A 446 -3.34 14.51 1.77
CA VAL A 446 -1.94 14.71 2.18
C VAL A 446 -1.79 14.14 3.59
N TYR A 447 -0.80 13.30 3.81
CA TYR A 447 -0.61 12.58 5.06
C TYR A 447 0.83 12.68 5.55
N LEU A 448 0.99 12.69 6.87
CA LEU A 448 2.22 12.29 7.54
C LEU A 448 2.16 10.78 7.76
N ILE A 449 3.19 10.05 7.36
CA ILE A 449 3.25 8.59 7.54
C ILE A 449 4.13 8.31 8.75
N LYS A 450 3.57 7.70 9.79
CA LYS A 450 4.23 7.43 11.08
C LYS A 450 4.29 5.94 11.37
N SER A 451 5.40 5.48 11.92
CA SER A 451 5.49 4.14 12.49
C SER A 451 4.99 4.20 13.93
N ALA A 452 3.85 3.56 14.22
CA ALA A 452 3.33 3.50 15.58
C ALA A 452 4.24 2.72 16.54
N LYS A 453 5.11 1.85 15.99
CA LYS A 453 6.08 1.08 16.77
C LYS A 453 7.25 1.93 17.28
N THR A 454 7.78 2.82 16.45
CA THR A 454 8.99 3.61 16.78
C THR A 454 8.70 5.09 17.05
N GLY A 455 7.50 5.57 16.72
CA GLY A 455 7.15 6.98 16.75
C GLY A 455 7.74 7.82 15.62
N LYS A 456 8.57 7.22 14.74
CA LYS A 456 9.27 7.91 13.65
C LYS A 456 8.35 8.22 12.47
N TYR A 457 8.66 9.27 11.75
CA TYR A 457 7.97 9.69 10.52
C TYR A 457 8.78 9.29 9.28
N LEU A 458 8.10 8.92 8.20
CA LEU A 458 8.73 8.69 6.90
C LEU A 458 8.97 10.04 6.21
N SER A 459 10.23 10.38 5.95
CA SER A 459 10.63 11.68 5.42
C SER A 459 11.83 11.58 4.50
N VAL A 460 12.08 12.62 3.71
CA VAL A 460 13.33 12.81 2.98
C VAL A 460 14.13 13.91 3.71
N PRO A 461 15.02 13.54 4.64
CA PRO A 461 15.79 14.52 5.40
C PRO A 461 16.79 15.28 4.50
N ILE A 462 17.19 16.48 4.93
CA ILE A 462 18.07 17.40 4.16
C ILE A 462 19.39 16.73 3.74
N HIS A 463 19.93 15.80 4.53
CA HIS A 463 21.17 15.11 4.18
C HIS A 463 21.04 14.08 3.06
N ASN A 464 19.80 13.75 2.67
CA ASN A 464 19.46 12.96 1.50
C ASN A 464 19.02 13.82 0.32
N ASP A 465 19.01 15.15 0.46
CA ASP A 465 18.77 16.07 -0.66
C ASP A 465 19.96 16.02 -1.62
N THR A 466 19.66 15.77 -2.90
CA THR A 466 20.62 15.56 -3.99
C THR A 466 21.94 16.30 -3.82
N THR A 467 23.01 15.51 -3.74
CA THR A 467 24.38 16.02 -3.85
C THR A 467 24.97 15.60 -5.19
N TRP A 468 25.45 16.56 -5.98
CA TRP A 468 26.40 16.24 -7.06
C TRP A 468 27.77 16.03 -6.41
N VAL A 469 28.07 14.79 -6.02
CA VAL A 469 29.42 14.41 -5.57
C VAL A 469 30.05 13.58 -6.68
N ASN A 470 31.18 14.03 -7.22
CA ASN A 470 31.99 13.29 -8.20
C ASN A 470 31.23 12.83 -9.46
N ASN A 471 30.32 13.65 -10.01
CA ASN A 471 29.49 13.29 -11.18
C ASN A 471 28.61 12.03 -11.01
N VAL A 472 28.33 11.61 -9.77
CA VAL A 472 27.38 10.53 -9.48
C VAL A 472 26.16 11.11 -8.79
N GLU A 473 25.00 11.01 -9.45
CA GLU A 473 23.71 11.36 -8.89
C GLU A 473 23.33 10.32 -7.82
N GLN A 474 23.34 10.71 -6.53
CA GLN A 474 22.68 9.93 -5.49
C GLN A 474 21.22 10.39 -5.42
N THR A 475 20.30 9.45 -5.65
CA THR A 475 18.87 9.71 -5.66
C THR A 475 18.37 10.04 -4.27
N ASN A 476 17.49 11.04 -4.16
CA ASN A 476 16.76 11.35 -2.92
C ASN A 476 16.12 10.07 -2.38
N THR A 477 16.32 9.76 -1.11
CA THR A 477 15.75 8.55 -0.48
C THR A 477 14.98 8.90 0.79
N ALA A 478 13.84 8.23 0.98
CA ALA A 478 13.03 8.37 2.18
C ALA A 478 13.51 7.43 3.28
N GLU A 479 13.50 7.93 4.51
CA GLU A 479 13.94 7.23 5.71
C GLU A 479 12.99 7.47 6.89
N TRP A 480 13.05 6.60 7.90
CA TRP A 480 12.31 6.76 9.15
C TRP A 480 13.08 7.66 10.11
N VAL A 481 12.58 8.89 10.32
CA VAL A 481 13.23 9.96 11.07
C VAL A 481 12.47 10.28 12.37
N THR A 482 13.19 10.56 13.46
CA THR A 482 12.61 11.03 14.72
C THR A 482 12.47 12.56 14.67
N LEU A 483 11.34 13.08 15.19
CA LEU A 483 11.15 14.51 15.41
C LEU A 483 11.16 14.79 16.91
N ASP A 484 12.08 15.65 17.36
CA ASP A 484 12.18 15.99 18.79
C ASP A 484 11.38 17.26 19.14
N LEU A 485 11.50 18.33 18.35
CA LEU A 485 10.90 19.65 18.63
C LEU A 485 10.13 20.25 17.43
N GLN A 486 9.92 19.49 16.37
CA GLN A 486 9.44 20.02 15.08
C GLN A 486 8.00 19.58 14.79
N ASP A 487 7.17 20.51 14.31
CA ASP A 487 5.88 20.16 13.72
C ASP A 487 6.06 19.72 12.26
N ALA A 488 5.82 18.43 12.00
CA ALA A 488 5.92 17.84 10.67
C ALA A 488 4.94 18.49 9.65
N ASN A 489 3.86 19.12 10.11
CA ASN A 489 2.90 19.79 9.23
C ASN A 489 3.50 21.01 8.52
N HIS A 490 4.55 21.64 9.04
CA HIS A 490 5.23 22.75 8.37
C HIS A 490 6.30 22.30 7.36
N MET A 491 6.63 21.01 7.33
CA MET A 491 7.77 20.50 6.57
C MET A 491 7.31 19.58 5.42
N PRO A 492 7.30 20.08 4.17
CA PRO A 492 6.81 19.30 3.02
C PRO A 492 7.61 18.02 2.76
N ALA A 493 8.87 17.93 3.20
CA ALA A 493 9.67 16.70 3.19
C ALA A 493 9.04 15.51 3.95
N TYR A 494 8.18 15.80 4.95
CA TYR A 494 7.46 14.80 5.74
C TYR A 494 6.04 14.53 5.22
N GLN A 495 5.56 15.36 4.29
CA GLN A 495 4.21 15.27 3.73
C GLN A 495 4.20 14.35 2.51
N TRP A 496 3.24 13.44 2.48
CA TRP A 496 3.02 12.51 1.39
C TRP A 496 1.66 12.76 0.77
N VAL A 497 1.65 13.05 -0.53
CA VAL A 497 0.41 13.07 -1.32
C VAL A 497 0.05 11.62 -1.57
N VAL A 498 -1.08 11.16 -1.02
CA VAL A 498 -1.57 9.80 -1.15
C VAL A 498 -2.85 9.80 -1.97
N LEU A 499 -2.87 9.04 -3.05
CA LEU A 499 -4.05 8.85 -3.88
C LEU A 499 -4.33 7.36 -4.02
N LYS A 500 -5.61 6.97 -3.92
CA LYS A 500 -6.04 5.64 -4.34
C LYS A 500 -5.69 5.43 -5.81
N VAL A 501 -5.22 4.25 -6.16
CA VAL A 501 -5.08 3.84 -7.57
C VAL A 501 -6.46 3.84 -8.24
N ASN A 502 -7.50 3.46 -7.51
CA ASN A 502 -8.90 3.60 -7.92
C ASN A 502 -9.60 4.71 -7.12
N ALA A 503 -9.91 5.83 -7.79
CA ALA A 503 -10.58 6.98 -7.18
C ALA A 503 -12.02 6.70 -6.71
N THR A 504 -12.67 5.68 -7.28
CA THR A 504 -14.07 5.32 -7.03
C THR A 504 -14.21 4.00 -6.27
N ASP A 505 -13.17 3.59 -5.55
CA ASP A 505 -13.12 2.39 -4.71
C ASP A 505 -14.27 2.31 -3.71
N LYS A 506 -15.28 1.50 -4.05
CA LYS A 506 -16.50 1.28 -3.24
C LYS A 506 -16.28 0.30 -2.09
N ASN A 507 -15.31 -0.61 -2.24
CA ASN A 507 -15.05 -1.70 -1.30
C ASN A 507 -13.98 -1.33 -0.25
N ASN A 508 -13.38 -0.15 -0.39
CA ASN A 508 -12.30 0.36 0.45
C ASN A 508 -11.09 -0.58 0.51
N VAL A 509 -10.70 -1.15 -0.63
CA VAL A 509 -9.56 -2.10 -0.75
C VAL A 509 -8.53 -1.67 -1.79
N SER A 510 -8.72 -0.52 -2.44
CA SER A 510 -7.83 -0.07 -3.51
C SER A 510 -6.40 0.16 -3.00
N PRO A 511 -5.38 -0.30 -3.75
CA PRO A 511 -4.00 0.13 -3.53
C PRO A 511 -3.86 1.66 -3.60
N ILE A 512 -2.78 2.18 -3.05
CA ILE A 512 -2.47 3.62 -3.08
C ILE A 512 -1.14 3.89 -3.80
N ASN A 513 -1.04 5.10 -4.35
CA ASN A 513 0.22 5.72 -4.75
C ASN A 513 0.54 6.83 -3.74
N ALA A 514 1.81 6.97 -3.38
CA ALA A 514 2.30 7.96 -2.45
C ALA A 514 3.49 8.72 -3.04
N TRP A 515 3.40 10.05 -3.11
CA TRP A 515 4.47 10.93 -3.57
C TRP A 515 4.93 11.82 -2.44
N ASN A 516 6.24 11.95 -2.26
CA ASN A 516 6.75 12.95 -1.34
C ASN A 516 6.45 14.36 -1.88
N ARG A 517 5.91 15.26 -1.05
CA ARG A 517 5.44 16.57 -1.52
C ARG A 517 6.59 17.46 -2.03
N GLU A 518 7.78 17.37 -1.44
CA GLU A 518 8.95 18.17 -1.82
C GLU A 518 9.82 17.52 -2.90
N TYR A 519 9.98 16.20 -2.87
CA TYR A 519 10.94 15.46 -3.69
C TYR A 519 10.31 14.62 -4.82
N SER A 520 9.04 14.86 -5.17
CA SER A 520 8.38 14.27 -6.33
C SER A 520 8.87 14.89 -7.65
N PRO A 521 8.97 14.11 -8.76
CA PRO A 521 8.62 12.69 -8.89
C PRO A 521 9.70 11.70 -8.44
N ALA A 522 10.88 12.18 -8.03
CA ALA A 522 12.03 11.33 -7.70
C ALA A 522 11.75 10.35 -6.54
N VAL A 523 10.96 10.77 -5.54
CA VAL A 523 10.57 9.93 -4.39
C VAL A 523 9.08 9.61 -4.46
N THR A 524 8.79 8.42 -5.00
CA THR A 524 7.42 7.93 -5.23
C THR A 524 7.32 6.44 -4.90
N TYR A 525 6.21 6.05 -4.28
CA TYR A 525 5.80 4.65 -4.14
C TYR A 525 4.48 4.42 -4.87
N SER A 526 4.41 3.36 -5.69
CA SER A 526 3.23 3.06 -6.50
C SER A 526 2.66 1.67 -6.20
N GLY A 527 1.34 1.53 -6.29
CA GLY A 527 0.65 0.24 -6.15
C GLY A 527 0.76 -0.38 -4.75
N ILE A 528 0.84 0.44 -3.70
CA ILE A 528 0.97 -0.04 -2.32
C ILE A 528 -0.37 -0.57 -1.84
N GLN A 529 -0.46 -1.87 -1.59
CA GLN A 529 -1.63 -2.46 -0.92
C GLN A 529 -1.54 -2.23 0.58
N LEU A 530 -2.48 -1.45 1.13
CA LEU A 530 -2.65 -1.36 2.58
C LEU A 530 -3.44 -2.56 3.09
N ASN A 531 -3.10 -3.00 4.29
CA ASN A 531 -3.81 -4.04 5.01
C ASN A 531 -4.06 -3.63 6.46
N LYS A 532 -5.14 -4.14 7.05
CA LYS A 532 -5.60 -3.89 8.42
C LYS A 532 -6.47 -5.06 8.86
N ASN A 533 -6.05 -5.78 9.89
CA ASN A 533 -6.86 -6.85 10.46
C ASN A 533 -8.15 -6.29 11.07
N VAL A 534 -9.21 -7.10 11.13
CA VAL A 534 -10.48 -6.71 11.77
C VAL A 534 -10.22 -6.27 13.21
N GLY A 535 -10.64 -5.05 13.56
CA GLY A 535 -10.44 -4.46 14.88
C GLY A 535 -9.03 -3.90 15.16
N ALA A 536 -8.07 -4.04 14.23
CA ALA A 536 -6.75 -3.43 14.38
C ALA A 536 -6.83 -1.90 14.22
N LYS A 537 -5.94 -1.17 14.90
CA LYS A 537 -5.85 0.30 14.78
C LYS A 537 -5.01 0.74 13.58
N TYR A 538 -3.87 0.09 13.39
CA TYR A 538 -2.82 0.49 12.45
C TYR A 538 -2.84 -0.33 11.15
N TYR A 539 -2.27 0.24 10.10
CA TYR A 539 -2.12 -0.40 8.80
C TYR A 539 -0.80 -1.17 8.72
N TYR A 540 -0.66 -2.07 7.76
CA TYR A 540 0.62 -2.66 7.37
C TYR A 540 0.74 -2.75 5.86
N ALA A 541 1.95 -2.53 5.35
CA ALA A 541 2.27 -2.63 3.92
C ALA A 541 3.74 -2.99 3.74
N SER A 542 4.03 -3.97 2.88
CA SER A 542 5.38 -4.49 2.64
C SER A 542 6.35 -3.41 2.15
N ASN A 543 5.88 -2.46 1.35
CA ASN A 543 6.72 -1.44 0.71
C ASN A 543 7.32 -0.41 1.69
N PHE A 544 6.74 -0.26 2.88
CA PHE A 544 7.24 0.67 3.90
C PHE A 544 8.09 -0.01 4.98
N ALA A 545 8.42 -1.30 4.82
CA ALA A 545 9.20 -2.11 5.77
C ALA A 545 8.64 -2.07 7.22
N GLY A 546 7.33 -1.91 7.38
CA GLY A 546 6.70 -1.71 8.69
C GLY A 546 5.32 -2.35 8.81
N ASP A 547 5.15 -3.15 9.86
CA ASP A 547 3.85 -3.40 10.49
C ASP A 547 3.55 -2.22 11.44
N SER A 548 2.29 -1.83 11.57
CA SER A 548 1.81 -0.70 12.39
C SER A 548 2.14 0.70 11.88
N LEU A 549 1.69 1.01 10.66
CA LEU A 549 1.69 2.32 10.02
C LEU A 549 0.46 3.14 10.43
N GLU A 550 0.66 4.42 10.65
CA GLU A 550 -0.37 5.43 10.88
C GLU A 550 -0.27 6.50 9.79
N PHE A 551 -1.40 6.81 9.17
CA PHE A 551 -1.53 7.89 8.19
C PHE A 551 -2.27 9.04 8.86
N VAL A 552 -1.53 10.07 9.25
CA VAL A 552 -2.09 11.24 9.93
C VAL A 552 -2.43 12.29 8.88
N PRO A 553 -3.71 12.67 8.68
CA PRO A 553 -4.08 13.66 7.68
C PRO A 553 -3.48 15.03 8.01
N VAL A 554 -2.97 15.71 6.99
CA VAL A 554 -2.45 17.07 7.09
C VAL A 554 -3.59 18.05 6.85
N ASP A 555 -3.73 19.05 7.73
CA ASP A 555 -4.76 20.07 7.62
C ASP A 555 -4.63 20.91 6.34
N LYS A 556 -5.80 21.34 5.82
CA LYS A 556 -5.89 22.11 4.56
C LYS A 556 -5.01 23.35 4.53
N LYS A 557 -4.93 24.08 5.64
CA LYS A 557 -4.11 25.30 5.74
C LYS A 557 -2.65 25.09 5.35
N TYR A 558 -2.09 23.90 5.62
CA TYR A 558 -0.69 23.58 5.31
C TYR A 558 -0.49 23.20 3.85
N TYR A 559 -1.33 22.33 3.31
CA TYR A 559 -1.16 21.87 1.92
C TYR A 559 -1.67 22.89 0.89
N SER A 560 -2.46 23.89 1.30
CA SER A 560 -2.84 25.02 0.46
C SER A 560 -1.80 26.14 0.43
N ASP A 561 -0.85 26.14 1.35
CA ASP A 561 0.26 27.09 1.34
C ASP A 561 1.30 26.66 0.30
N LYS A 562 1.52 27.53 -0.70
CA LYS A 562 2.54 27.33 -1.73
C LYS A 562 3.95 27.63 -1.23
N TYR A 563 4.11 28.40 -0.15
CA TYR A 563 5.40 28.75 0.44
C TYR A 563 5.83 27.82 1.57
N LEU A 564 5.03 26.79 1.89
CA LEU A 564 5.27 25.90 3.00
C LEU A 564 6.69 25.30 2.96
N GLY A 565 7.40 25.37 4.09
CA GLY A 565 8.75 24.84 4.26
C GLY A 565 9.88 25.78 3.83
N TYR A 566 9.60 26.96 3.27
CA TYR A 566 10.61 27.98 2.96
C TYR A 566 10.16 29.38 3.40
N LYS A 567 11.10 30.19 3.91
CA LYS A 567 10.78 31.57 4.29
C LYS A 567 10.42 32.40 3.05
N ASN A 568 9.22 32.97 3.05
CA ASN A 568 8.79 33.96 2.06
C ASN A 568 8.78 35.35 2.70
N LEU A 569 9.65 36.24 2.21
CA LEU A 569 9.68 37.65 2.57
C LEU A 569 9.02 38.45 1.43
N SER A 570 8.11 39.36 1.78
CA SER A 570 7.48 40.27 0.81
C SER A 570 8.46 41.32 0.30
N GLU A 571 8.16 41.91 -0.87
CA GLU A 571 9.00 42.97 -1.44
C GLU A 571 9.09 44.19 -0.52
N GLU A 572 8.00 44.53 0.17
CA GLU A 572 7.93 45.63 1.14
C GLU A 572 8.84 45.38 2.35
N GLU A 573 8.78 44.18 2.93
CA GLU A 573 9.66 43.78 4.05
C GLU A 573 11.14 43.83 3.67
N LEU A 574 11.49 43.48 2.43
CA LEU A 574 12.88 43.50 1.94
C LEU A 574 13.40 44.91 1.64
N MET A 575 12.52 45.87 1.32
CA MET A 575 12.91 47.26 1.05
C MET A 575 13.24 48.04 2.33
N ILE A 576 12.53 47.77 3.42
CA ILE A 576 12.53 48.61 4.61
C ILE A 576 13.47 48.06 5.70
N ASN A 577 13.55 46.73 5.82
CA ASN A 577 14.21 46.10 6.95
C ASN A 577 15.65 45.66 6.64
N LYS A 578 16.51 45.75 7.66
CA LYS A 578 17.66 44.85 7.80
C LYS A 578 17.24 43.67 8.67
N TYR A 579 17.96 42.56 8.58
CA TYR A 579 17.61 41.32 9.25
C TYR A 579 18.75 40.81 10.11
N THR A 580 18.40 40.23 11.26
CA THR A 580 19.33 39.48 12.11
C THR A 580 19.08 37.98 11.95
N PHE A 581 20.11 37.19 12.19
CA PHE A 581 20.07 35.73 12.11
C PHE A 581 20.44 35.14 13.46
N ASN A 582 19.44 34.81 14.26
CA ASN A 582 19.63 34.21 15.58
C ASN A 582 19.86 32.71 15.44
N TYR A 583 21.00 32.20 15.88
CA TYR A 583 21.32 30.79 15.81
C TYR A 583 20.53 29.99 16.84
N TRP A 584 19.89 28.91 16.40
CA TRP A 584 19.26 27.99 17.34
C TRP A 584 20.33 27.24 18.15
N HIS A 585 20.42 27.56 19.45
CA HIS A 585 21.33 26.91 20.38
C HIS A 585 20.56 26.44 21.63
N PRO A 586 20.71 25.18 22.07
CA PRO A 586 19.93 24.63 23.18
C PRO A 586 20.07 25.38 24.52
N TYR A 587 21.20 26.06 24.70
CA TYR A 587 21.58 26.70 25.97
C TYR A 587 21.76 28.23 25.87
N ALA A 588 21.53 28.84 24.71
CA ALA A 588 21.77 30.27 24.52
C ALA A 588 20.81 30.86 23.47
N THR A 589 20.15 31.96 23.80
CA THR A 589 19.18 32.63 22.93
C THR A 589 19.73 33.90 22.27
N ASP A 590 20.94 34.30 22.63
CA ASP A 590 21.58 35.58 22.29
C ASP A 590 22.72 35.44 21.27
N LYS A 591 22.82 34.29 20.61
CA LYS A 591 23.84 34.00 19.60
C LYS A 591 23.35 34.38 18.21
N TYR A 592 24.04 35.29 17.53
CA TYR A 592 23.69 35.76 16.19
C TYR A 592 24.84 35.60 15.21
N ILE A 593 24.52 35.43 13.92
CA ILE A 593 25.50 35.57 12.86
C ILE A 593 26.05 37.00 12.88
N ALA A 594 27.38 37.12 12.85
CA ALA A 594 28.08 38.40 12.83
C ALA A 594 29.27 38.37 11.88
N VAL A 595 29.65 39.56 11.42
CA VAL A 595 30.87 39.79 10.65
C VAL A 595 32.01 40.11 11.62
N VAL A 596 33.15 39.43 11.48
CA VAL A 596 34.37 39.72 12.26
C VAL A 596 35.46 40.33 11.38
N LYS A 597 36.59 40.68 12.00
CA LYS A 597 37.78 41.20 11.32
C LYS A 597 38.17 40.23 10.19
N ASP A 598 38.45 40.77 9.00
CA ASP A 598 38.73 40.04 7.74
C ASP A 598 37.50 39.52 6.98
N SER A 599 36.30 40.05 7.26
CA SER A 599 35.05 39.75 6.53
C SER A 599 34.55 38.29 6.63
N THR A 600 35.09 37.53 7.56
CA THR A 600 34.64 36.17 7.88
C THR A 600 33.39 36.22 8.77
N MET A 601 32.57 35.17 8.68
CA MET A 601 31.30 35.06 9.39
C MET A 601 31.44 34.14 10.61
N THR A 602 30.94 34.59 11.77
CA THR A 602 30.90 33.80 13.00
C THR A 602 29.53 33.90 13.66
N VAL A 603 29.30 33.07 14.68
CA VAL A 603 28.14 33.16 15.57
C VAL A 603 28.62 33.59 16.96
N LYS A 604 28.13 34.74 17.45
CA LYS A 604 28.58 35.33 18.72
C LYS A 604 27.49 36.17 19.38
N ASP A 605 27.82 36.75 20.52
CA ASP A 605 26.95 37.69 21.23
C ASP A 605 26.88 39.03 20.49
N GLY A 606 25.67 39.59 20.45
CA GLY A 606 25.37 40.86 19.77
C GLY A 606 24.87 40.69 18.34
N MET A 607 24.00 41.62 17.94
CA MET A 607 23.27 41.56 16.67
C MET A 607 24.06 42.24 15.55
N THR A 608 24.22 41.57 14.41
CA THR A 608 24.64 42.19 13.15
C THR A 608 23.46 42.15 12.19
N ALA A 609 23.12 43.31 11.63
CA ALA A 609 21.98 43.46 10.73
C ALA A 609 22.42 43.41 9.26
N PHE A 610 21.84 42.50 8.49
CA PHE A 610 22.15 42.26 7.09
C PHE A 610 21.02 42.73 6.18
N LYS A 611 21.35 43.16 4.96
CA LYS A 611 20.34 43.44 3.94
C LYS A 611 20.03 42.16 3.16
N ILE A 612 18.75 41.80 3.06
CA ILE A 612 18.27 40.68 2.25
C ILE A 612 17.57 41.26 1.01
N GLN A 613 17.80 40.66 -0.16
CA GLN A 613 17.09 41.00 -1.41
C GLN A 613 16.68 39.73 -2.15
N THR A 614 15.55 39.74 -2.86
CA THR A 614 15.17 38.63 -3.73
C THR A 614 16.13 38.52 -4.92
N LYS A 615 16.46 37.29 -5.32
CA LYS A 615 17.23 37.01 -6.53
C LYS A 615 16.41 36.13 -7.48
N GLY A 616 16.11 36.64 -8.67
CA GLY A 616 15.34 35.90 -9.68
C GLY A 616 13.85 35.76 -9.34
N LYS A 617 13.16 34.86 -10.07
CA LYS A 617 11.73 34.60 -9.93
C LYS A 617 11.44 33.48 -8.92
N GLU A 618 10.19 33.32 -8.53
CA GLU A 618 9.74 32.12 -7.80
C GLU A 618 10.02 30.84 -8.61
N HIS A 619 10.53 29.81 -7.94
CA HIS A 619 10.81 28.50 -8.53
C HIS A 619 9.82 27.47 -8.00
N ALA A 620 9.04 26.85 -8.89
CA ALA A 620 8.17 25.73 -8.54
C ALA A 620 8.99 24.44 -8.38
N TYR A 621 8.65 23.62 -7.39
CA TYR A 621 9.34 22.35 -7.09
C TYR A 621 8.39 21.32 -6.45
N GLY A 622 8.82 20.06 -6.39
CA GLY A 622 8.06 18.97 -5.76
C GLY A 622 6.82 18.54 -6.54
N TYR A 623 5.83 18.02 -5.81
CA TYR A 623 4.64 17.38 -6.39
C TYR A 623 3.75 18.37 -7.13
N ASN A 624 3.72 18.27 -8.47
CA ASN A 624 2.88 19.08 -9.35
C ASN A 624 1.43 18.57 -9.43
N PRO A 625 0.45 19.25 -8.81
CA PRO A 625 -0.95 18.81 -8.81
C PRO A 625 -1.55 18.79 -10.21
N SER A 626 -1.16 19.72 -11.10
CA SER A 626 -1.72 19.86 -12.45
C SER A 626 -1.20 18.79 -13.42
N ALA A 627 0.07 18.37 -13.29
CA ALA A 627 0.68 17.40 -14.20
C ALA A 627 0.15 15.96 -14.00
N ILE A 628 -0.29 15.63 -12.79
CA ILE A 628 -0.75 14.27 -12.44
C ILE A 628 -2.28 14.20 -12.26
N ASN A 629 -2.98 15.31 -11.99
CA ASN A 629 -4.40 15.28 -11.59
C ASN A 629 -5.39 16.19 -12.36
N GLY A 630 -4.99 16.85 -13.45
CA GLY A 630 -5.90 17.74 -14.21
C GLY A 630 -6.40 18.96 -13.42
N ASP A 631 -7.15 19.86 -14.07
CA ASP A 631 -7.42 21.21 -13.58
C ASP A 631 -8.38 21.32 -12.36
N LYS A 632 -8.84 20.20 -11.79
CA LYS A 632 -9.66 20.13 -10.57
C LYS A 632 -9.22 18.97 -9.65
N GLY A 633 -7.91 18.82 -9.46
CA GLY A 633 -7.26 17.64 -8.86
C GLY A 633 -7.96 17.00 -7.65
N ARG A 634 -7.76 15.68 -7.51
CA ARG A 634 -8.41 14.79 -6.51
C ARG A 634 -8.31 15.24 -5.05
N ILE A 635 -7.39 16.16 -4.73
CA ILE A 635 -7.24 16.78 -3.42
C ILE A 635 -7.53 18.29 -3.56
N PRO A 636 -8.74 18.75 -3.17
CA PRO A 636 -9.12 20.15 -3.32
C PRO A 636 -8.23 21.12 -2.55
N GLY A 637 -7.64 22.08 -3.28
CA GLY A 637 -6.81 23.15 -2.71
C GLY A 637 -5.34 22.79 -2.48
N LEU A 638 -4.87 21.63 -2.95
CA LEU A 638 -3.44 21.29 -2.92
C LEU A 638 -2.64 22.25 -3.82
N ALA A 639 -1.74 23.02 -3.20
CA ALA A 639 -0.89 23.99 -3.90
C ALA A 639 0.45 23.37 -4.32
N GLN A 640 0.89 23.75 -5.53
CA GLN A 640 2.27 23.51 -5.98
C GLN A 640 3.23 24.33 -5.14
N LEU A 641 4.26 23.69 -4.59
CA LEU A 641 5.26 24.36 -3.77
C LEU A 641 6.13 25.30 -4.63
N VAL A 642 6.44 26.46 -4.07
CA VAL A 642 7.33 27.46 -4.65
C VAL A 642 8.32 27.97 -3.62
N ARG A 643 9.54 28.28 -4.07
CA ARG A 643 10.60 28.86 -3.23
C ARG A 643 11.23 30.07 -3.91
N LYS A 644 11.70 31.02 -3.10
CA LYS A 644 12.39 32.23 -3.54
C LYS A 644 13.84 32.21 -3.08
N MET A 645 14.74 32.57 -3.99
CA MET A 645 16.15 32.75 -3.66
C MET A 645 16.38 34.14 -3.11
N TYR A 646 17.27 34.25 -2.14
CA TYR A 646 17.66 35.51 -1.52
C TYR A 646 19.16 35.73 -1.61
N GLN A 647 19.56 36.98 -1.76
CA GLN A 647 20.93 37.41 -1.59
C GLN A 647 21.05 38.14 -0.25
N ILE A 648 22.03 37.73 0.56
CA ILE A 648 22.36 38.38 1.83
C ILE A 648 23.58 39.28 1.59
N SER A 649 23.56 40.49 2.14
CA SER A 649 24.67 41.44 2.00
C SER A 649 24.89 42.26 3.27
N TYR A 650 26.14 42.68 3.47
CA TYR A 650 26.57 43.56 4.54
C TYR A 650 27.48 44.64 3.96
N ASP A 651 27.15 45.91 4.17
CA ASP A 651 27.90 47.07 3.64
C ASP A 651 28.24 46.97 2.13
N GLY A 652 27.28 46.47 1.34
CA GLY A 652 27.43 46.26 -0.10
C GLY A 652 28.30 45.04 -0.50
N ALA A 653 28.87 44.31 0.44
CA ALA A 653 29.55 43.03 0.22
C ALA A 653 28.56 41.86 0.29
N ILE A 654 28.77 40.81 -0.51
CA ILE A 654 27.81 39.72 -0.71
C ILE A 654 28.19 38.51 0.12
N PHE A 655 27.20 37.88 0.76
CA PHE A 655 27.36 36.60 1.45
C PHE A 655 27.62 35.48 0.43
N GLY A 656 28.69 34.73 0.64
CA GLY A 656 29.03 33.61 -0.22
C GLY A 656 30.11 32.72 0.38
N ASN A 657 30.17 31.50 -0.15
CA ASN A 657 31.33 30.64 -0.03
C ASN A 657 32.27 30.97 -1.21
N TYR A 658 33.56 31.14 -0.93
CA TYR A 658 34.57 31.49 -1.93
C TYR A 658 35.73 30.50 -1.82
N ASP A 659 36.25 30.03 -2.95
CA ASP A 659 37.29 28.98 -2.99
C ASP A 659 38.58 29.37 -2.24
N GLU A 660 38.88 30.67 -2.07
CA GLU A 660 40.05 31.14 -1.31
C GLU A 660 39.76 31.44 0.19
N ALA A 661 38.51 31.30 0.65
CA ALA A 661 38.18 31.40 2.06
C ALA A 661 38.73 30.17 2.80
N LYS A 662 39.92 30.31 3.39
CA LYS A 662 40.59 29.25 4.15
C LYS A 662 39.61 28.50 5.06
N GLU A 663 39.63 27.16 4.99
CA GLU A 663 38.84 26.25 5.84
C GLU A 663 37.31 26.25 5.60
N ASN A 664 36.84 26.52 4.38
CA ASN A 664 35.42 26.47 3.99
C ASN A 664 34.51 27.42 4.80
N LYS A 665 35.02 28.61 5.18
CA LYS A 665 34.25 29.61 5.94
C LYS A 665 33.36 30.44 5.01
N TYR A 666 32.18 30.81 5.50
CA TYR A 666 31.37 31.84 4.85
C TYR A 666 31.96 33.22 5.09
N THR A 667 31.86 34.07 4.07
CA THR A 667 32.38 35.45 4.10
C THR A 667 31.35 36.43 3.54
N VAL A 668 31.53 37.71 3.84
CA VAL A 668 30.88 38.81 3.11
C VAL A 668 31.93 39.57 2.30
N SER A 669 31.96 39.38 0.99
CA SER A 669 33.00 39.97 0.14
C SER A 669 32.42 40.62 -1.11
N LYS A 670 33.07 41.68 -1.60
CA LYS A 670 32.79 42.24 -2.93
C LYS A 670 33.30 41.35 -4.07
N LEU A 671 34.14 40.34 -3.74
CA LEU A 671 34.64 39.33 -4.66
C LEU A 671 33.65 38.17 -4.84
N ASN A 672 32.71 37.98 -3.90
CA ASN A 672 31.67 36.96 -4.04
C ASN A 672 30.76 37.30 -5.22
N ALA A 673 30.27 36.28 -5.91
CA ALA A 673 29.57 36.48 -7.16
C ALA A 673 28.26 37.22 -6.91
N SER A 674 27.93 38.19 -7.77
CA SER A 674 26.63 38.88 -7.69
C SER A 674 25.42 37.96 -7.91
N SER A 675 25.67 36.74 -8.39
CA SER A 675 24.72 35.64 -8.52
C SER A 675 24.56 34.77 -7.28
N ASP A 676 25.42 34.92 -6.27
CA ASP A 676 25.35 34.10 -5.06
C ASP A 676 24.05 34.39 -4.31
N SER A 677 23.39 33.30 -3.97
CA SER A 677 22.06 33.31 -3.39
C SER A 677 21.82 32.06 -2.56
N VAL A 678 20.82 32.14 -1.69
CA VAL A 678 20.46 31.10 -0.73
C VAL A 678 18.96 30.90 -0.66
N TYR A 679 18.55 29.74 -0.18
CA TYR A 679 17.21 29.47 0.30
C TYR A 679 17.20 29.39 1.83
N PHE A 680 16.10 29.83 2.43
CA PHE A 680 15.82 29.65 3.86
C PHE A 680 14.83 28.51 4.02
N LYS A 681 15.31 27.28 4.19
CA LYS A 681 14.47 26.08 4.35
C LYS A 681 14.13 25.89 5.82
N GLU A 682 12.86 25.75 6.15
CA GLU A 682 12.43 25.53 7.53
C GLU A 682 13.01 24.22 8.06
N ASN A 683 13.59 24.29 9.26
CA ASN A 683 14.23 23.15 9.91
C ASN A 683 13.75 22.97 11.34
N ASN A 684 13.33 24.03 12.05
CA ASN A 684 12.77 23.88 13.40
C ASN A 684 11.64 24.89 13.64
N CYS A 685 10.67 24.55 14.49
CA CYS A 685 9.57 25.44 14.86
C CYS A 685 9.36 25.32 16.37
N ILE A 686 9.64 26.39 17.11
CA ILE A 686 9.68 26.37 18.57
C ILE A 686 8.59 27.27 19.12
N GLU A 687 7.74 26.72 19.97
CA GLU A 687 6.75 27.50 20.70
C GLU A 687 7.47 28.44 21.66
N LEU A 688 7.09 29.71 21.62
CA LEU A 688 7.48 30.68 22.64
C LEU A 688 6.72 30.36 23.94
N ALA A 689 6.92 31.16 25.00
CA ALA A 689 6.14 30.99 26.23
C ALA A 689 4.64 30.84 25.93
N GLU A 690 3.94 30.00 26.68
CA GLU A 690 2.56 29.59 26.40
C GLU A 690 1.67 30.78 25.98
N GLY A 691 1.16 30.73 24.74
CA GLY A 691 0.33 31.80 24.14
C GLY A 691 1.07 32.90 23.36
N ALA A 692 2.41 32.87 23.27
CA ALA A 692 3.22 33.90 22.58
C ALA A 692 3.57 33.60 21.11
N GLY A 693 3.08 32.48 20.54
CA GLY A 693 3.30 32.10 19.14
C GLY A 693 4.52 31.20 18.92
N TYR A 694 4.99 31.10 17.68
CA TYR A 694 6.08 30.20 17.27
C TYR A 694 7.21 30.94 16.56
N ASN A 695 8.46 30.56 16.88
CA ASN A 695 9.63 30.95 16.10
C ASN A 695 10.02 29.84 15.12
N HIS A 696 9.98 30.15 13.82
CA HIS A 696 10.46 29.27 12.77
C HIS A 696 11.95 29.52 12.49
N TYR A 697 12.76 28.48 12.61
CA TYR A 697 14.19 28.49 12.35
C TYR A 697 14.48 27.84 11.01
N TYR A 698 15.34 28.47 10.22
CA TYR A 698 15.62 28.12 8.84
C TYR A 698 17.08 27.71 8.65
N ALA A 699 17.31 26.59 7.98
CA ALA A 699 18.59 26.26 7.39
C ALA A 699 18.87 27.18 6.18
N ILE A 700 20.11 27.63 6.06
CA ILE A 700 20.56 28.44 4.93
C ILE A 700 21.20 27.50 3.92
N LEU A 701 20.55 27.29 2.77
CA LEU A 701 21.00 26.38 1.73
C LEU A 701 21.49 27.19 0.53
N GLU A 702 22.63 26.84 -0.05
CA GLU A 702 23.11 27.52 -1.25
C GLU A 702 22.22 27.24 -2.46
N ALA A 703 21.98 28.27 -3.26
CA ALA A 703 21.12 28.18 -4.44
C ALA A 703 21.92 28.47 -5.73
N SER A 704 21.60 27.74 -6.79
CA SER A 704 22.08 28.03 -8.14
C SER A 704 21.18 29.05 -8.83
N THR A 705 21.69 29.76 -9.83
CA THR A 705 20.93 30.73 -10.63
C THR A 705 19.70 30.14 -11.33
N ASN A 706 19.64 28.82 -11.50
CA ASN A 706 18.51 28.10 -12.09
C ASN A 706 17.50 27.62 -11.04
N GLY A 707 17.69 27.95 -9.77
CA GLY A 707 16.80 27.60 -8.67
C GLY A 707 17.02 26.23 -8.04
N ILE A 708 18.16 25.58 -8.32
CA ILE A 708 18.55 24.28 -7.75
C ILE A 708 19.29 24.50 -6.41
N ILE A 709 19.10 23.62 -5.43
CA ILE A 709 19.89 23.63 -4.19
C ILE A 709 21.29 23.07 -4.51
N ARG A 710 22.34 23.79 -4.13
CA ARG A 710 23.74 23.37 -4.29
C ARG A 710 24.18 22.44 -3.15
N ASN A 711 25.42 21.97 -3.22
CA ASN A 711 25.96 20.94 -2.32
C ASN A 711 26.20 21.39 -0.86
N TYR A 712 26.04 22.67 -0.53
CA TYR A 712 26.42 23.23 0.76
C TYR A 712 25.26 23.92 1.49
N LYS A 713 25.35 23.87 2.82
CA LYS A 713 24.50 24.58 3.79
C LYS A 713 25.36 25.31 4.81
N ALA A 714 24.83 26.38 5.39
CA ALA A 714 25.48 27.07 6.50
C ALA A 714 25.43 26.24 7.78
N GLY A 715 26.59 26.03 8.38
CA GLY A 715 26.75 25.29 9.61
C GLY A 715 27.69 25.97 10.59
N VAL A 716 27.39 25.86 11.87
CA VAL A 716 28.24 26.39 12.95
C VAL A 716 29.19 25.29 13.41
N SER A 717 30.49 25.59 13.46
CA SER A 717 31.49 24.67 14.01
C SER A 717 31.48 24.66 15.53
N ASP A 718 31.55 23.46 16.11
CA ASP A 718 31.68 23.15 17.54
C ASP A 718 33.12 22.72 17.92
N TYR A 719 33.98 22.53 16.93
CA TYR A 719 35.35 22.00 17.09
C TYR A 719 36.42 23.06 17.34
N ASP A 720 36.14 24.35 17.11
CA ASP A 720 37.06 25.46 17.34
C ASP A 720 36.50 26.41 18.40
N ALA A 721 37.37 27.03 19.20
CA ALA A 721 36.99 27.95 20.27
C ALA A 721 36.21 29.21 19.77
N ASN A 722 36.16 29.42 18.45
CA ASN A 722 35.42 30.48 17.79
C ASN A 722 34.33 29.85 16.92
N ALA A 723 33.06 29.95 17.32
CA ALA A 723 31.90 29.40 16.60
C ALA A 723 31.77 29.99 15.18
N SER A 724 32.57 29.48 14.24
CA SER A 724 32.67 30.01 12.88
C SER A 724 31.56 29.45 12.00
N LEU A 725 31.09 30.26 11.03
CA LEU A 725 30.07 29.86 10.09
C LEU A 725 30.75 29.25 8.85
N LYS A 726 30.57 27.95 8.63
CA LYS A 726 31.21 27.18 7.56
C LYS A 726 30.19 26.63 6.55
N ALA A 727 30.65 26.41 5.32
CA ALA A 727 29.94 25.63 4.33
C ALA A 727 30.10 24.14 4.65
N GLN A 728 29.02 23.55 5.14
CA GLN A 728 28.92 22.13 5.40
C GLN A 728 28.27 21.44 4.21
N THR A 729 28.74 20.25 3.88
CA THR A 729 28.08 19.45 2.83
C THR A 729 26.67 19.10 3.29
N LEU A 730 25.73 18.98 2.34
CA LEU A 730 24.35 18.58 2.66
C LEU A 730 24.31 17.25 3.44
N LYS A 731 25.19 16.29 3.10
CA LYS A 731 25.29 14.94 3.69
C LYS A 731 25.53 14.92 5.20
N GLU A 732 26.00 16.02 5.78
CA GLU A 732 26.13 16.12 7.23
C GLU A 732 24.74 16.03 7.87
N THR A 733 24.56 15.09 8.80
CA THR A 733 23.26 14.85 9.42
C THR A 733 22.80 16.03 10.27
N ARG A 734 23.74 16.73 10.93
CA ARG A 734 23.45 17.95 11.70
C ARG A 734 23.17 19.13 10.77
N THR A 735 22.10 19.86 11.04
CA THR A 735 21.73 21.06 10.30
C THR A 735 21.60 22.22 11.27
N SER A 736 22.43 23.26 11.11
CA SER A 736 22.27 24.52 11.83
C SER A 736 21.08 25.29 11.27
N ALA A 737 20.31 25.92 12.15
CA ALA A 737 19.12 26.67 11.77
C ALA A 737 19.10 28.03 12.47
N PHE A 738 18.52 29.03 11.80
CA PHE A 738 18.55 30.42 12.22
C PHE A 738 17.16 31.05 12.19
N TYR A 739 16.77 31.73 13.25
CA TYR A 739 15.58 32.57 13.27
C TYR A 739 15.93 33.91 12.61
N ILE A 740 15.14 34.25 11.59
CA ILE A 740 15.39 35.40 10.71
C ILE A 740 14.30 36.43 10.98
N ALA A 741 14.69 37.55 11.60
CA ALA A 741 13.78 38.61 12.02
C ALA A 741 14.30 39.99 11.58
N PRO A 742 13.39 40.94 11.29
CA PRO A 742 13.77 42.33 11.13
C PRO A 742 14.54 42.84 12.35
N ASP A 743 15.61 43.58 12.11
CA ASP A 743 16.34 44.30 13.14
C ASP A 743 15.45 45.41 13.69
N GLN A 744 15.01 45.25 14.94
CA GLN A 744 14.17 46.22 15.65
C GLN A 744 14.99 47.35 16.28
N THR A 745 16.32 47.36 16.08
CA THR A 745 17.16 48.48 16.51
C THR A 745 16.69 49.73 15.77
N PRO A 746 16.16 50.74 16.48
CA PRO A 746 15.59 51.92 15.84
C PRO A 746 16.63 52.59 14.94
N LEU A 747 16.29 52.81 13.66
CA LEU A 747 17.17 53.50 12.72
C LEU A 747 17.49 54.93 13.19
N TYR A 748 16.59 55.51 14.00
CA TYR A 748 16.71 56.79 14.67
C TYR A 748 16.35 56.62 16.14
N ARG A 749 16.87 57.50 17.01
CA ARG A 749 16.50 57.53 18.43
C ARG A 749 14.97 57.70 18.53
N GLN A 750 14.25 56.66 18.96
CA GLN A 750 12.84 56.78 19.30
C GLN A 750 12.72 57.64 20.55
N PHE A 751 11.78 58.59 20.54
CA PHE A 751 11.36 59.24 21.77
C PHE A 751 10.67 58.19 22.63
N ASP A 752 10.80 58.29 23.95
CA ASP A 752 9.96 57.47 24.82
C ASP A 752 8.55 58.05 24.73
N ASN A 753 7.69 57.41 23.92
CA ASN A 753 6.34 57.89 23.60
C ASN A 753 5.55 58.22 24.88
N LYS A 754 5.75 57.44 25.95
CA LYS A 754 5.09 57.70 27.25
C LYS A 754 5.57 58.99 27.90
N LEU A 755 6.84 59.32 27.73
CA LEU A 755 7.48 60.54 28.25
C LEU A 755 7.13 61.79 27.43
N VAL A 756 6.83 61.64 26.13
CA VAL A 756 6.39 62.74 25.26
C VAL A 756 4.87 62.85 25.09
N GLY A 757 4.09 62.01 25.80
CA GLY A 757 2.63 62.08 25.82
C GLY A 757 1.91 61.41 24.65
N GLU A 758 2.61 60.55 23.91
CA GLU A 758 2.13 59.81 22.74
C GLU A 758 1.71 58.37 23.07
N ASN A 759 1.02 57.73 22.12
CA ASN A 759 0.61 56.35 22.20
C ASN A 759 1.81 55.39 22.33
N ALA A 760 1.77 54.54 23.37
CA ALA A 760 2.84 53.60 23.69
C ALA A 760 2.96 52.42 22.69
N ASP A 761 2.02 52.29 21.75
CA ASP A 761 1.91 51.17 20.82
C ASP A 761 2.42 51.48 19.41
N ASN A 762 3.10 52.62 19.21
CA ASN A 762 3.59 53.09 17.89
C ASN A 762 2.49 53.22 16.82
N SER A 763 1.22 53.34 17.23
CA SER A 763 0.16 53.78 16.33
C SER A 763 0.42 55.21 15.83
N THR A 764 -0.24 55.60 14.74
CA THR A 764 -0.03 56.91 14.11
C THR A 764 -0.42 58.02 15.08
N ASP A 765 0.57 58.79 15.56
CA ASP A 765 0.37 59.88 16.51
C ASP A 765 1.01 61.20 16.02
N SER A 766 0.55 62.32 16.55
CA SER A 766 1.07 63.65 16.20
C SER A 766 2.16 64.04 17.21
N LEU A 767 3.39 64.24 16.72
CA LEU A 767 4.52 64.70 17.55
C LEU A 767 4.37 66.17 17.93
N TYR A 768 4.53 66.47 19.23
CA TYR A 768 4.54 67.83 19.75
C TYR A 768 5.88 68.15 20.43
N PHE A 769 6.58 69.16 19.94
CA PHE A 769 7.81 69.65 20.56
C PHE A 769 7.48 70.78 21.53
N VAL A 770 7.93 70.67 22.78
CA VAL A 770 7.72 71.68 23.82
C VAL A 770 9.07 72.10 24.39
N GLU A 771 9.29 73.40 24.54
CA GLU A 771 10.50 73.98 25.13
C GLU A 771 10.58 73.66 26.62
N SER A 772 11.71 73.16 27.09
CA SER A 772 11.81 72.57 28.42
C SER A 772 11.75 73.59 29.57
N ILE A 773 12.07 74.85 29.34
CA ILE A 773 12.12 75.89 30.39
C ILE A 773 10.75 76.55 30.60
N ARG A 774 10.07 76.93 29.52
CA ARG A 774 8.79 77.66 29.55
C ARG A 774 7.58 76.79 29.29
N GLN A 775 7.78 75.54 28.88
CA GLN A 775 6.71 74.62 28.51
C GLN A 775 5.87 75.16 27.33
N GLU A 776 6.49 75.95 26.44
CA GLU A 776 5.86 76.52 25.24
C GLU A 776 6.03 75.57 24.05
N TYR A 777 4.99 75.39 23.25
CA TYR A 777 5.08 74.60 22.02
C TYR A 777 6.09 75.23 21.05
N LEU A 778 7.06 74.43 20.59
CA LEU A 778 8.18 74.87 19.76
C LEU A 778 7.78 75.10 18.29
N MET A 779 6.61 74.61 17.88
CA MET A 779 6.12 74.73 16.51
C MET A 779 4.58 74.67 16.47
N ASP A 780 3.94 75.65 15.81
CA ASP A 780 2.50 75.66 15.57
C ASP A 780 2.25 75.94 14.09
N GLU A 781 1.39 75.14 13.44
CA GLU A 781 0.84 75.50 12.14
C GLU A 781 -0.16 76.65 12.36
N TRP A 782 -0.31 77.56 11.40
CA TRP A 782 -1.26 78.67 11.58
C TRP A 782 -2.68 78.11 11.78
N ASN A 783 -3.18 78.15 13.02
CA ASN A 783 -4.50 77.70 13.44
C ASN A 783 -5.20 78.82 14.20
N PRO A 784 -6.35 79.32 13.73
CA PRO A 784 -7.05 80.45 14.36
C PRO A 784 -7.50 80.18 15.80
N ASN A 785 -7.55 78.92 16.25
CA ASN A 785 -7.87 78.57 17.63
C ASN A 785 -6.66 78.58 18.58
N LEU A 786 -5.43 78.72 18.06
CA LEU A 786 -4.18 78.68 18.83
C LEU A 786 -3.41 80.02 18.79
N THR A 787 -3.92 81.01 18.05
CA THR A 787 -3.33 82.35 17.97
C THR A 787 -3.63 83.20 19.21
N THR A 788 -2.62 83.91 19.72
CA THR A 788 -2.79 85.00 20.69
C THR A 788 -2.74 86.36 19.98
N GLU A 789 -3.36 87.40 20.54
CA GLU A 789 -3.32 88.76 19.95
C GLU A 789 -1.92 89.40 19.98
N THR A 790 -0.97 88.83 20.72
CA THR A 790 0.35 89.41 20.98
C THR A 790 1.51 88.72 20.25
N VAL A 791 1.26 87.61 19.54
CA VAL A 791 2.31 86.82 18.87
C VAL A 791 1.98 86.63 17.39
N ASP A 792 2.92 87.04 16.52
CA ASP A 792 2.87 86.77 15.09
C ASP A 792 3.52 85.43 14.76
N TYR A 793 2.68 84.43 14.48
CA TYR A 793 3.11 83.10 14.07
C TYR A 793 3.42 83.05 12.57
N ALA A 794 4.57 82.48 12.21
CA ALA A 794 4.93 82.22 10.82
C ALA A 794 4.37 80.86 10.37
N GLY A 795 3.35 80.84 9.53
CA GLY A 795 2.68 79.61 9.09
C GLY A 795 3.47 78.85 8.01
N ILE A 796 3.54 77.52 8.08
CA ILE A 796 4.05 76.69 6.98
C ILE A 796 2.93 76.50 5.95
N TRP A 797 2.70 77.48 5.08
CA TRP A 797 1.72 77.36 4.00
C TRP A 797 1.92 78.41 2.89
N ASN A 798 1.09 78.39 1.84
CA ASN A 798 1.03 79.47 0.86
C ASN A 798 0.42 80.77 1.46
N LYS A 799 0.91 81.94 1.00
CA LYS A 799 0.62 83.29 1.52
C LYS A 799 -0.88 83.56 1.74
N ASP A 800 -1.72 83.03 0.86
CA ASP A 800 -3.17 83.27 0.86
C ASP A 800 -3.91 82.55 2.00
N LYS A 801 -3.27 81.57 2.64
CA LYS A 801 -3.82 80.83 3.80
C LYS A 801 -3.17 81.22 5.12
N ALA A 802 -2.00 81.86 5.09
CA ALA A 802 -1.38 82.49 6.26
C ALA A 802 -1.95 83.89 6.57
N ASN A 803 -3.03 84.28 5.87
CA ASN A 803 -3.82 85.49 6.11
C ASN A 803 -2.98 86.78 6.21
N GLY A 804 -1.94 86.89 5.38
CA GLY A 804 -1.07 88.07 5.30
C GLY A 804 0.14 88.09 6.25
N LYS A 805 0.33 87.09 7.11
CA LYS A 805 1.51 86.96 7.99
C LYS A 805 2.69 86.24 7.29
N LEU A 806 3.88 86.29 7.91
CA LEU A 806 5.10 85.59 7.42
C LEU A 806 4.78 84.11 7.17
N ALA A 807 5.21 83.56 6.03
CA ALA A 807 4.89 82.19 5.65
C ALA A 807 6.14 81.42 5.20
N PHE A 808 6.34 80.23 5.75
CA PHE A 808 7.32 79.26 5.27
C PHE A 808 6.70 78.47 4.10
N ARG A 809 7.09 78.79 2.87
CA ARG A 809 6.73 77.97 1.70
C ARG A 809 7.59 76.71 1.67
N ILE A 810 7.00 75.56 1.91
CA ILE A 810 7.61 74.27 1.59
C ILE A 810 7.24 73.94 0.15
N ASP A 811 8.20 74.11 -0.76
CA ASP A 811 8.05 73.69 -2.14
C ASP A 811 8.51 72.24 -2.29
N THR A 812 7.66 71.34 -2.78
CA THR A 812 8.07 69.96 -3.07
C THR A 812 8.86 69.96 -4.37
N ALA A 813 10.16 70.23 -4.31
CA ALA A 813 11.04 70.14 -5.46
C ALA A 813 11.38 68.67 -5.76
N TRP A 814 11.13 68.22 -6.98
CA TRP A 814 11.69 66.97 -7.49
C TRP A 814 13.18 67.18 -7.78
N LEU A 815 14.06 66.48 -7.06
CA LEU A 815 15.47 66.49 -7.37
C LEU A 815 15.70 65.62 -8.59
N THR A 816 16.13 66.23 -9.70
CA THR A 816 16.59 65.49 -10.88
C THR A 816 18.07 65.24 -10.71
N ARG A 817 18.44 64.10 -10.15
CA ARG A 817 19.82 63.60 -10.14
C ARG A 817 19.91 62.46 -11.14
N GLY A 818 21.10 62.16 -11.67
CA GLY A 818 21.34 61.32 -12.86
C GLY A 818 20.70 59.92 -12.95
N ALA A 819 19.85 59.50 -12.00
CA ALA A 819 19.03 58.29 -12.03
C ALA A 819 17.50 58.56 -12.08
N GLY A 820 17.03 59.81 -12.18
CA GLY A 820 15.61 60.16 -12.32
C GLY A 820 15.11 61.20 -11.30
N LYS A 821 13.79 61.45 -11.31
CA LYS A 821 13.14 62.38 -10.37
C LYS A 821 12.91 61.68 -9.03
N VAL A 822 13.58 62.16 -7.98
CA VAL A 822 13.38 61.67 -6.59
C VAL A 822 12.67 62.76 -5.78
N LYS A 823 11.62 62.38 -5.06
CA LYS A 823 10.93 63.27 -4.10
C LYS A 823 11.71 63.22 -2.77
N PRO A 824 12.33 64.32 -2.30
CA PRO A 824 12.99 64.31 -1.00
C PRO A 824 11.94 64.30 0.12
N GLN A 825 12.21 63.57 1.21
CA GLN A 825 11.28 63.45 2.34
C GLN A 825 11.20 64.75 3.16
N TYR A 826 12.27 65.54 3.32
CA TYR A 826 12.20 66.94 3.80
C TYR A 826 13.39 67.76 3.26
N LEU A 827 13.14 68.85 2.54
CA LEU A 827 14.13 69.91 2.26
C LEU A 827 13.55 71.23 2.77
N VAL A 828 14.07 71.73 3.89
CA VAL A 828 13.76 73.10 4.35
C VAL A 828 14.81 74.02 3.73
N SER A 829 14.42 74.75 2.69
CA SER A 829 15.22 75.84 2.12
C SER A 829 14.64 77.16 2.64
N ALA A 830 15.42 77.90 3.45
CA ALA A 830 15.07 79.27 3.79
C ALA A 830 15.40 80.17 2.59
N TYR A 831 14.39 80.47 1.77
CA TYR A 831 14.52 81.45 0.69
C TYR A 831 14.63 82.85 1.32
N ARG A 832 15.73 83.56 1.09
CA ARG A 832 15.95 84.93 1.59
C ARG A 832 15.88 85.89 0.42
N GLU A 833 14.68 86.38 0.09
CA GLU A 833 14.53 87.57 -0.74
C GLU A 833 14.46 88.79 0.19
N LEU A 834 15.48 89.65 0.08
CA LEU A 834 15.47 90.98 0.69
C LEU A 834 14.58 91.85 -0.19
N ILE A 835 13.37 92.19 0.28
CA ILE A 835 12.55 93.21 -0.38
C ILE A 835 13.14 94.56 0.00
N GLU A 836 13.63 95.28 -0.99
CA GLU A 836 14.17 96.62 -0.87
C GLU A 836 13.04 97.60 -0.48
N GLY A 837 13.09 98.26 0.68
CA GLY A 837 12.21 99.40 0.95
C GLY A 837 11.83 99.78 2.39
N GLU A 838 11.92 98.92 3.40
CA GLU A 838 11.44 99.27 4.75
C GLU A 838 12.58 99.32 5.79
N LYS A 839 12.75 100.51 6.40
CA LYS A 839 13.67 100.74 7.52
C LYS A 839 13.10 100.14 8.80
N ILE A 840 14.01 99.50 9.54
CA ILE A 840 13.83 98.79 10.83
C ILE A 840 12.97 99.58 11.81
#